data_AF-A0AB39I8I2-F1
#
_entry.id   AF-A0AB39I8I2-F1
#
_cell.length_a   1.000
_cell.length_b   1.000
_cell.length_c   1.000
_cell.angle_alpha   90.00
_cell.angle_beta   90.00
_cell.angle_gamma   90.00
#
_symmetry.space_group_name_H-M   'P 1'
#
loop_
_entity.id
_entity.type
_entity.pdbx_description
1 polymer ?
#
loop_
_entity_poly.entity_id
_entity_poly.type
_entity_poly.pdbx_seq_one_letter_code
_entity_poly.pdbx_strand_id
1 'polypeptide(L)'
;MTASALPSALDVLRFPLCGSRLIEASAGTGKTFTIAMLYVRLVLGHGGEHAFSRPLNPPDILVVTFTDAATRELRDRIRARLAQAAAYFQLGDKDGSAGEDDLVDPLLRELRADYPLAQWPDCARKLQLAAEWMDEAAVSTIHSWCNRMLGEHAFDSGSLFNQTLETDQSELLLEVVRDYWRTFFFPLDARDVLELRDSWAAPEDFYRSVVPLLDYADEIGIDDLPAQIFSTVRDEKTRQLAALKAPWTQWCDELRDLLNAAVAEKKADGRKLQARYFDPWLDKLQHWASSDETTLDIGTGWTRLTPQGLRECWKIPDEAPTHPALRAMETLAQQLNDLPEPRSQLLRHACRWIHQRFRSEQESRAQMGFQDLLTRLDAALRGDNGERLAQRIRRQFPVAMIDEFQDTDPLQYRIFDTLYRVATNDPQQGLILIGDPKQAIYAFRGADIYTYLRARRDTDGRHYTLGTNFRSTQAMVDAVNQVFMQAENRANGAGAFLFRQPDGDNPVPFLPVQANGRDDLWMQAGTPAAALTCWTLETDEPLSSSEYRQRMAAGCAREMVRLLQLGEQGQAGFVSSDQRWRPVKPGDMAVLVNSGREAMAVRAHLSARGVRSVYLSDRESVFDSPQAGELHCWLAACADPENDRLLRAALATPLLGLSWQALDRLNHDEQEWERRVMQFVRYQQCWRQQGVLPMLRRLLWEFDVPRRLLAADNARALTDVLHLSELLQQASVHLDGEHALIRYLAEQCQADNPSSDSLKVRLESDADLVKVVTVHKSKGLEYPLVFLPFACAFRTISHRDVPLKFHDDDGQLRLELIASDEAVARADHERLGEDLRKFYVALTRARYALWLGIAPLKGLEKSAPGYLLGAGEPLEAGQLASCLSLWGGPHSQIAPLPEGDDAVYRAVRETPALGNEPPLPDIRRHRWRITSYSGLQLAPEGQYQERRESAAHDAAEVQSARQETFSEPQDAAERLPPLPTGYDMYSFPRGAVPGSFLHGLLEWAGKEGFAALAVDRPRVEDQVARRCNRQGWTPWIPMLTDWLMAQLNQPLALPASPAGTVSLAGLTQYQVEMEFWFALNQVDTQRLDQQVSAATLAGAPRVPLMRDALNGMLKGFIDLVFEHQGRYYVLDYKSNWLGADVADYDSAHMARAMLDHRYDLQLALYLFALHRLLRSRLPDYDYDRHVGGALYLFLRGSQAPGGGVYAERPDRTLIDALDRLFSGDTEVTA
;
A
#
# COMPACT_ATOMS: atom_id res chain seq x y z
N MET A 1 10.22 -13.76 45.75
CA MET A 1 10.18 -12.75 44.69
C MET A 1 11.00 -11.58 45.20
N THR A 2 12.13 -11.34 44.54
CA THR A 2 13.14 -10.34 44.92
C THR A 2 12.74 -8.98 44.38
N ALA A 3 12.93 -7.92 45.17
CA ALA A 3 12.73 -6.54 44.74
C ALA A 3 13.37 -6.31 43.36
N SER A 4 12.59 -5.84 42.38
CA SER A 4 13.07 -5.46 41.04
C SER A 4 14.27 -4.53 41.18
N ALA A 5 15.45 -5.00 40.77
CA ALA A 5 16.66 -4.19 40.80
C ALA A 5 16.50 -3.06 39.79
N LEU A 6 16.75 -1.81 40.22
CA LEU A 6 16.73 -0.66 39.31
C LEU A 6 17.72 -0.88 38.14
N PRO A 7 17.35 -0.48 36.91
CA PRO A 7 18.21 -0.68 35.75
C PRO A 7 19.54 0.07 35.91
N SER A 8 20.63 -0.54 35.44
CA SER A 8 21.96 0.06 35.51
C SER A 8 22.10 1.17 34.47
N ALA A 9 22.88 2.22 34.77
CA ALA A 9 23.20 3.23 33.76
C ALA A 9 23.97 2.59 32.58
N LEU A 10 23.54 2.87 31.35
CA LEU A 10 24.18 2.34 30.15
C LEU A 10 25.50 3.08 29.85
N ASP A 11 26.62 2.35 29.91
CA ASP A 11 27.88 2.75 29.26
C ASP A 11 27.94 2.10 27.88
N VAL A 12 27.88 2.92 26.82
CA VAL A 12 27.82 2.46 25.43
C VAL A 12 29.08 1.67 25.02
N LEU A 13 30.27 2.01 25.54
CA LEU A 13 31.53 1.36 25.16
C LEU A 13 31.81 0.10 25.97
N ARG A 14 31.26 0.00 27.18
CA ARG A 14 31.41 -1.18 28.06
C ARG A 14 30.18 -2.08 28.09
N PHE A 15 29.10 -1.74 27.39
CA PHE A 15 27.89 -2.56 27.31
C PHE A 15 28.18 -3.99 26.77
N PRO A 16 27.72 -5.07 27.43
CA PRO A 16 27.88 -6.44 26.93
C PRO A 16 27.11 -6.70 25.64
N LEU A 17 27.82 -7.07 24.57
CA LEU A 17 27.24 -7.38 23.24
C LEU A 17 26.84 -8.85 23.06
N CYS A 18 26.72 -9.59 24.16
CA CYS A 18 26.37 -11.01 24.19
C CYS A 18 25.27 -11.31 25.21
N GLY A 19 24.59 -12.44 24.99
CA GLY A 19 23.40 -12.83 25.71
C GLY A 19 22.20 -11.93 25.38
N SER A 20 21.13 -12.06 26.16
CA SER A 20 19.96 -11.18 26.04
C SER A 20 20.04 -10.02 27.03
N ARG A 21 19.73 -8.81 26.57
CA ARG A 21 19.84 -7.55 27.34
C ARG A 21 18.64 -6.65 27.00
N LEU A 22 18.18 -5.88 27.99
CA LEU A 22 17.11 -4.89 27.81
C LEU A 22 17.64 -3.49 28.06
N ILE A 23 17.47 -2.58 27.11
CA ILE A 23 17.83 -1.16 27.20
C ILE A 23 16.56 -0.31 27.22
N GLU A 24 16.30 0.33 28.35
CA GLU A 24 15.22 1.30 28.53
C GLU A 24 15.69 2.70 28.12
N ALA A 25 15.26 3.12 26.93
CA ALA A 25 15.66 4.37 26.30
C ALA A 25 14.54 5.42 26.38
N SER A 26 14.51 6.20 27.46
CA SER A 26 13.50 7.26 27.67
C SER A 26 13.46 8.28 26.51
N ALA A 27 12.38 9.05 26.41
CA ALA A 27 12.19 9.98 25.30
C ALA A 27 13.38 10.94 25.11
N GLY A 28 13.90 11.00 23.88
CA GLY A 28 14.98 11.92 23.51
C GLY A 28 16.38 11.56 24.03
N THR A 29 16.58 10.34 24.55
CA THR A 29 17.86 9.95 25.19
C THR A 29 18.95 9.42 24.26
N GLY A 30 18.75 9.51 22.94
CA GLY A 30 19.75 9.07 21.96
C GLY A 30 19.72 7.58 21.63
N LYS A 31 18.54 6.94 21.68
CA LYS A 31 18.34 5.52 21.29
C LYS A 31 19.00 5.15 19.95
N THR A 32 18.68 5.88 18.89
CA THR A 32 19.19 5.63 17.53
C THR A 32 20.70 5.82 17.43
N PHE A 33 21.23 6.80 18.17
CA PHE A 33 22.68 7.04 18.30
C PHE A 33 23.36 5.86 18.99
N THR A 34 22.75 5.34 20.06
CA THR A 34 23.23 4.18 20.81
C THR A 34 23.28 2.95 19.91
N ILE A 35 22.21 2.67 19.15
CA ILE A 35 22.18 1.56 18.19
C ILE A 35 23.33 1.67 17.19
N ALA A 36 23.53 2.86 16.60
CA ALA A 36 24.62 3.07 15.64
C ALA A 36 26.02 2.84 16.26
N MET A 37 26.22 3.25 17.52
CA MET A 37 27.48 2.99 18.23
C MET A 37 27.68 1.52 18.62
N LEU A 38 26.62 0.82 19.05
CA LEU A 38 26.69 -0.63 19.28
C LEU A 38 27.01 -1.38 17.97
N TYR A 39 26.46 -0.93 16.84
CA TYR A 39 26.79 -1.45 15.52
C TYR A 39 28.27 -1.28 15.17
N VAL A 40 28.84 -0.09 15.38
CA VAL A 40 30.29 0.17 15.22
C VAL A 40 31.11 -0.79 16.08
N ARG A 41 30.71 -1.02 17.33
CA ARG A 41 31.41 -1.96 18.22
C ARG A 41 31.34 -3.41 17.75
N LEU A 42 30.21 -3.86 17.22
CA LEU A 42 30.04 -5.21 16.66
C LEU A 42 30.94 -5.42 15.43
N VAL A 43 31.06 -4.41 14.56
CA VAL A 43 31.96 -4.45 13.38
C VAL A 43 33.43 -4.54 13.80
N LEU A 44 33.83 -3.80 14.83
CA LEU A 44 35.21 -3.81 15.32
C LEU A 44 35.54 -5.03 16.21
N GLY A 45 34.54 -5.67 16.81
CA GLY A 45 34.75 -6.64 17.89
C GLY A 45 35.20 -5.97 19.19
N HIS A 46 34.69 -4.78 19.49
CA HIS A 46 35.11 -3.92 20.59
C HIS A 46 34.47 -4.27 21.95
N GLY A 47 35.26 -4.23 23.03
CA GLY A 47 34.76 -4.28 24.41
C GLY A 47 35.41 -5.32 25.34
N GLY A 48 36.46 -6.03 24.92
CA GLY A 48 37.13 -7.03 25.75
C GLY A 48 36.19 -8.17 26.16
N GLU A 49 36.00 -8.40 27.46
CA GLU A 49 35.03 -9.38 27.99
C GLU A 49 33.56 -9.04 27.65
N HIS A 50 33.29 -7.78 27.30
CA HIS A 50 31.97 -7.30 26.87
C HIS A 50 31.79 -7.31 25.34
N ALA A 51 32.80 -7.74 24.58
CA ALA A 51 32.71 -7.89 23.13
C ALA A 51 31.95 -9.16 22.74
N PHE A 52 31.40 -9.16 21.53
CA PHE A 52 30.95 -10.40 20.91
C PHE A 52 32.16 -11.26 20.52
N SER A 53 31.99 -12.58 20.46
CA SER A 53 33.09 -13.57 20.28
C SER A 53 33.94 -13.35 19.02
N ARG A 54 33.41 -12.67 18.00
CA ARG A 54 34.10 -12.31 16.76
C ARG A 54 33.60 -10.94 16.24
N PRO A 55 34.38 -10.22 15.42
CA PRO A 55 33.84 -9.10 14.65
C PRO A 55 32.78 -9.59 13.64
N LEU A 56 31.77 -8.76 13.40
CA LEU A 56 30.63 -9.05 12.55
C LEU A 56 30.60 -8.16 11.31
N ASN A 57 30.07 -8.68 10.21
CA ASN A 57 29.80 -7.90 9.01
C ASN A 57 28.36 -7.36 9.00
N PRO A 58 28.02 -6.36 8.17
CA PRO A 58 26.66 -5.83 8.15
C PRO A 58 25.53 -6.84 7.92
N PRO A 59 25.70 -7.90 7.10
CA PRO A 59 24.69 -8.96 6.97
C PRO A 59 24.54 -9.86 8.21
N ASP A 60 25.56 -9.92 9.09
CA ASP A 60 25.53 -10.73 10.32
C ASP A 60 24.73 -10.07 11.47
N ILE A 61 24.43 -8.77 11.35
CA ILE A 61 23.82 -7.96 12.42
C ILE A 61 22.38 -7.64 12.03
N LEU A 62 21.43 -8.37 12.62
CA LEU A 62 20.00 -8.12 12.40
C LEU A 62 19.58 -6.89 13.21
N VAL A 63 18.96 -5.91 12.54
CA VAL A 63 18.35 -4.75 13.19
C VAL A 63 16.93 -4.63 12.69
N VAL A 64 15.96 -4.80 13.59
CA VAL A 64 14.54 -4.71 13.23
C VAL A 64 13.90 -3.46 13.80
N THR A 65 13.00 -2.85 13.02
CA THR A 65 12.21 -1.68 13.42
C THR A 65 10.74 -1.89 13.06
N PHE A 66 9.86 -1.00 13.53
CA PHE A 66 8.41 -1.12 13.29
C PHE A 66 7.96 -0.59 11.92
N THR A 67 8.72 0.29 11.25
CA THR A 67 8.27 0.94 9.99
C THR A 67 9.37 1.00 8.94
N ASP A 68 8.99 1.01 7.66
CA ASP A 68 9.94 1.13 6.53
C ASP A 68 10.69 2.48 6.53
N ALA A 69 10.04 3.53 7.04
CA ALA A 69 10.68 4.83 7.21
C ALA A 69 11.78 4.78 8.29
N ALA A 70 11.49 4.17 9.45
CA ALA A 70 12.47 3.98 10.52
C ALA A 70 13.63 3.08 10.06
N THR A 71 13.33 2.05 9.27
CA THR A 71 14.35 1.15 8.68
C THR A 71 15.33 1.93 7.80
N ARG A 72 14.83 2.77 6.89
CA ARG A 72 15.67 3.61 6.02
C ARG A 72 16.50 4.60 6.81
N GLU A 73 15.86 5.34 7.72
CA GLU A 73 16.55 6.32 8.56
C GLU A 73 17.65 5.67 9.41
N LEU A 74 17.36 4.53 10.04
CA LEU A 74 18.31 3.82 10.89
C LEU A 74 19.49 3.28 10.07
N ARG A 75 19.25 2.74 8.88
CA ARG A 75 20.29 2.29 7.95
C ARG A 75 21.22 3.44 7.56
N ASP A 76 20.66 4.59 7.21
CA ASP A 76 21.44 5.77 6.82
C ASP A 76 22.26 6.33 8.00
N ARG A 77 21.68 6.35 9.21
CA ARG A 77 22.39 6.76 10.43
C ARG A 77 23.54 5.81 10.79
N ILE A 78 23.34 4.50 10.68
CA ILE A 78 24.39 3.50 10.90
C ILE A 78 25.51 3.69 9.87
N ARG A 79 25.17 3.84 8.58
CA ARG A 79 26.15 4.09 7.50
C ARG A 79 26.96 5.35 7.77
N ALA A 80 26.29 6.46 8.08
CA ALA A 80 26.94 7.73 8.38
C ALA A 80 27.88 7.59 9.58
N ARG A 81 27.46 6.87 10.63
CA ARG A 81 28.28 6.66 11.81
C ARG A 81 29.51 5.78 11.54
N LEU A 82 29.36 4.70 10.78
CA LEU A 82 30.48 3.86 10.36
C LEU A 82 31.49 4.66 9.54
N ALA A 83 31.02 5.47 8.59
CA ALA A 83 31.88 6.35 7.78
C ALA A 83 32.59 7.41 8.62
N GLN A 84 31.90 8.04 9.57
CA GLN A 84 32.48 9.01 10.50
C GLN A 84 33.56 8.36 11.37
N ALA A 85 33.29 7.18 11.93
CA ALA A 85 34.28 6.44 12.71
C ALA A 85 35.48 6.03 11.85
N ALA A 86 35.26 5.55 10.62
CA ALA A 86 36.32 5.19 9.68
C ALA A 86 37.25 6.40 9.40
N ALA A 87 36.68 7.55 9.08
CA ALA A 87 37.43 8.79 8.84
C ALA A 87 38.26 9.19 10.08
N TYR A 88 37.70 9.07 11.29
CA TYR A 88 38.41 9.41 12.51
C TYR A 88 39.58 8.46 12.83
N PHE A 89 39.46 7.18 12.49
CA PHE A 89 40.59 6.22 12.58
C PHE A 89 41.65 6.44 11.47
N GLN A 90 41.30 7.08 10.35
CA GLN A 90 42.24 7.42 9.26
C GLN A 90 43.09 8.66 9.55
N LEU A 91 42.57 9.61 10.33
CA LEU A 91 43.33 10.76 10.83
C LEU A 91 44.48 10.25 11.71
N GLY A 92 45.68 10.13 11.14
CA GLY A 92 46.87 9.74 11.87
C GLY A 92 47.27 10.77 12.92
N ASP A 93 48.20 10.43 13.81
CA ASP A 93 48.73 11.29 14.89
C ASP A 93 49.51 12.53 14.38
N LYS A 94 49.46 12.83 13.07
CA LYS A 94 50.33 13.81 12.40
C LYS A 94 49.75 15.21 12.23
N ASP A 95 48.47 15.44 12.52
CA ASP A 95 47.90 16.79 12.53
C ASP A 95 47.56 17.21 13.95
N GLY A 96 48.59 17.67 14.66
CA GLY A 96 48.49 18.34 15.97
C GLY A 96 47.81 19.72 15.91
N SER A 97 46.77 19.89 15.10
CA SER A 97 45.86 21.03 15.22
C SER A 97 44.83 20.71 16.29
N ALA A 98 45.17 21.06 17.54
CA ALA A 98 44.32 20.94 18.74
C ALA A 98 42.91 21.59 18.63
N GLY A 99 42.54 22.18 17.50
CA GLY A 99 41.23 22.77 17.23
C GLY A 99 40.20 21.86 16.53
N GLU A 100 40.62 20.77 15.86
CA GLU A 100 39.66 19.84 15.21
C GLU A 100 39.21 18.69 16.13
N ASP A 101 40.04 18.26 17.09
CA ASP A 101 39.70 17.19 18.04
C ASP A 101 38.57 17.57 19.02
N ASP A 102 38.36 18.87 19.28
CA ASP A 102 37.24 19.37 20.10
C ASP A 102 35.88 19.29 19.39
N LEU A 103 35.87 19.17 18.06
CA LEU A 103 34.66 19.02 17.24
C LEU A 103 34.21 17.56 17.08
N VAL A 104 35.04 16.59 17.51
CA VAL A 104 34.75 15.15 17.36
C VAL A 104 33.98 14.62 18.58
N ASP A 105 33.00 13.77 18.28
CA ASP A 105 32.18 13.05 19.27
C ASP A 105 33.05 12.39 20.37
N PRO A 106 32.89 12.74 21.66
CA PRO A 106 33.67 12.19 22.76
C PRO A 106 33.71 10.65 22.79
N LEU A 107 32.63 9.98 22.39
CA LEU A 107 32.58 8.51 22.36
C LEU A 107 33.48 7.90 21.28
N LEU A 108 33.67 8.58 20.15
CA LEU A 108 34.61 8.11 19.11
C LEU A 108 36.07 8.33 19.55
N ARG A 109 36.34 9.38 20.32
CA ARG A 109 37.66 9.63 20.93
C ARG A 109 38.03 8.52 21.90
N GLU A 110 37.12 8.20 22.82
CA GLU A 110 37.31 7.12 23.79
C GLU A 110 37.41 5.75 23.10
N LEU A 111 36.55 5.46 22.11
CA LEU A 111 36.64 4.23 21.31
C LEU A 111 38.00 4.08 20.63
N ARG A 112 38.56 5.15 20.04
CA ARG A 112 39.86 5.11 19.37
C ARG A 112 41.00 4.92 20.37
N ALA A 113 40.89 5.51 21.57
CA ALA A 113 41.89 5.39 22.64
C ALA A 113 42.04 3.95 23.15
N ASP A 114 40.98 3.13 23.07
CA ASP A 114 41.03 1.69 23.41
C ASP A 114 41.83 0.84 22.40
N TYR A 115 42.22 1.39 21.23
CA TYR A 115 43.04 0.70 20.22
C TYR A 115 44.47 1.26 20.14
N PRO A 116 45.50 0.40 20.05
CA PRO A 116 46.87 0.83 19.75
C PRO A 116 46.95 1.53 18.39
N LEU A 117 47.80 2.57 18.29
CA LEU A 117 48.07 3.32 17.04
C LEU A 117 48.33 2.43 15.81
N ALA A 118 49.01 1.31 15.99
CA ALA A 118 49.30 0.37 14.90
C ALA A 118 48.06 -0.31 14.31
N GLN A 119 46.95 -0.38 15.05
CA GLN A 119 45.70 -1.02 14.62
C GLN A 119 44.70 -0.02 13.99
N TRP A 120 44.96 1.29 14.07
CA TRP A 120 44.05 2.30 13.55
C TRP A 120 43.75 2.15 12.05
N PRO A 121 44.74 1.89 11.16
CA PRO A 121 44.45 1.68 9.74
C PRO A 121 43.56 0.46 9.47
N ASP A 122 43.71 -0.61 10.26
CA ASP A 122 42.87 -1.81 10.14
C ASP A 122 41.44 -1.55 10.60
N CYS A 123 41.25 -0.82 11.72
CA CYS A 123 39.95 -0.38 12.20
C CYS A 123 39.25 0.51 11.16
N ALA A 124 39.97 1.50 10.62
CA ALA A 124 39.48 2.36 9.54
C ALA A 124 39.00 1.55 8.33
N ARG A 125 39.80 0.59 7.87
CA ARG A 125 39.44 -0.26 6.72
C ARG A 125 38.21 -1.12 7.00
N LYS A 126 38.11 -1.74 8.19
CA LYS A 126 36.94 -2.55 8.56
C LYS A 126 35.66 -1.72 8.56
N LEU A 127 35.71 -0.53 9.16
CA LEU A 127 34.58 0.39 9.24
C LEU A 127 34.17 0.93 7.86
N GLN A 128 35.14 1.26 7.01
CA GLN A 128 34.87 1.71 5.65
C GLN A 128 34.21 0.60 4.82
N LEU A 129 34.74 -0.63 4.85
CA LEU A 129 34.13 -1.77 4.16
C LEU A 129 32.72 -2.04 4.67
N ALA A 130 32.50 -1.95 5.99
CA ALA A 130 31.17 -2.09 6.57
C ALA A 130 30.21 -0.99 6.09
N ALA A 131 30.67 0.27 5.99
CA ALA A 131 29.86 1.39 5.47
C ALA A 131 29.49 1.20 3.99
N GLU A 132 30.43 0.72 3.17
CA GLU A 132 30.23 0.39 1.75
C GLU A 132 29.29 -0.81 1.57
N TRP A 133 29.31 -1.78 2.49
CA TRP A 133 28.46 -2.98 2.45
C TRP A 133 27.06 -2.79 3.08
N MET A 134 26.70 -1.56 3.46
CA MET A 134 25.41 -1.28 4.12
C MET A 134 24.17 -1.50 3.22
N ASP A 135 24.33 -1.59 1.89
CA ASP A 135 23.20 -1.89 1.00
C ASP A 135 22.64 -3.30 1.19
N GLU A 136 23.47 -4.24 1.64
CA GLU A 136 23.09 -5.62 2.00
C GLU A 136 22.91 -5.82 3.51
N ALA A 137 22.92 -4.74 4.30
CA ALA A 137 22.76 -4.83 5.75
C ALA A 137 21.38 -5.41 6.12
N ALA A 138 21.35 -6.22 7.18
CA ALA A 138 20.12 -6.81 7.69
C ALA A 138 19.31 -5.82 8.56
N VAL A 139 18.99 -4.65 8.00
CA VAL A 139 18.12 -3.64 8.62
C VAL A 139 16.76 -3.68 7.92
N SER A 140 15.71 -4.12 8.63
CA SER A 140 14.39 -4.34 8.02
C SER A 140 13.25 -4.16 9.03
N THR A 141 12.00 -4.13 8.55
CA THR A 141 10.86 -4.35 9.45
C THR A 141 10.78 -5.82 9.86
N ILE A 142 10.04 -6.10 10.94
CA ILE A 142 9.81 -7.49 11.39
C ILE A 142 9.12 -8.30 10.27
N HIS A 143 8.10 -7.74 9.62
CA HIS A 143 7.40 -8.39 8.50
C HIS A 143 8.32 -8.69 7.32
N SER A 144 9.10 -7.69 6.86
CA SER A 144 10.03 -7.89 5.75
C SER A 144 11.09 -8.94 6.06
N TRP A 145 11.57 -8.99 7.31
CA TRP A 145 12.48 -10.02 7.76
C TRP A 145 11.82 -11.40 7.78
N CYS A 146 10.60 -11.54 8.33
CA CYS A 146 9.87 -12.81 8.31
C CYS A 146 9.65 -13.32 6.89
N ASN A 147 9.25 -12.45 5.96
CA ASN A 147 9.10 -12.80 4.55
C ASN A 147 10.40 -13.34 3.95
N ARG A 148 11.53 -12.65 4.22
CA ARG A 148 12.85 -13.09 3.78
C ARG A 148 13.21 -14.46 4.34
N MET A 149 12.99 -14.70 5.64
CA MET A 149 13.30 -15.98 6.29
C MET A 149 12.45 -17.13 5.75
N LEU A 150 11.17 -16.88 5.47
CA LEU A 150 10.28 -17.87 4.87
C LEU A 150 10.72 -18.24 3.45
N GLY A 151 11.14 -17.26 2.64
CA GLY A 151 11.61 -17.48 1.27
C GLY A 151 13.02 -18.10 1.17
N GLU A 152 14.00 -17.58 1.90
CA GLU A 152 15.39 -18.08 1.90
C GLU A 152 15.51 -19.50 2.47
N HIS A 153 14.61 -19.87 3.39
CA HIS A 153 14.58 -21.17 4.03
C HIS A 153 13.31 -21.96 3.71
N ALA A 154 12.77 -21.82 2.50
CA ALA A 154 11.53 -22.46 2.04
C ALA A 154 11.43 -23.96 2.36
N PHE A 155 12.52 -24.72 2.23
CA PHE A 155 12.55 -26.16 2.56
C PHE A 155 12.41 -26.45 4.05
N ASP A 156 12.97 -25.59 4.90
CA ASP A 156 12.90 -25.72 6.35
C ASP A 156 11.56 -25.18 6.87
N SER A 157 11.02 -24.15 6.23
CA SER A 157 9.77 -23.49 6.61
C SER A 157 8.51 -24.13 6.02
N GLY A 158 8.64 -25.00 5.00
CA GLY A 158 7.50 -25.56 4.26
C GLY A 158 6.78 -24.54 3.38
N SER A 159 7.38 -23.38 3.12
CA SER A 159 6.78 -22.31 2.31
C SER A 159 6.98 -22.55 0.82
N LEU A 160 6.06 -22.03 -0.01
CA LEU A 160 6.22 -22.04 -1.46
C LEU A 160 7.25 -20.97 -1.89
N PHE A 161 8.03 -21.25 -2.93
CA PHE A 161 9.03 -20.29 -3.45
C PHE A 161 8.42 -19.00 -4.00
N ASN A 162 7.23 -19.11 -4.62
CA ASN A 162 6.49 -17.99 -5.16
C ASN A 162 5.15 -17.90 -4.44
N GLN A 163 5.01 -16.88 -3.59
CA GLN A 163 3.74 -16.49 -2.98
C GLN A 163 3.56 -14.99 -3.18
N THR A 164 2.33 -14.59 -3.49
CA THR A 164 2.01 -13.18 -3.67
C THR A 164 1.65 -12.59 -2.33
N LEU A 165 2.42 -11.59 -1.89
CA LEU A 165 2.06 -10.79 -0.72
C LEU A 165 0.90 -9.87 -1.12
N GLU A 166 -0.27 -10.13 -0.56
CA GLU A 166 -1.46 -9.31 -0.73
C GLU A 166 -1.60 -8.35 0.46
N THR A 167 -1.70 -7.06 0.16
CA THR A 167 -1.69 -6.01 1.19
C THR A 167 -3.08 -5.68 1.73
N ASP A 168 -4.13 -5.91 0.94
CA ASP A 168 -5.52 -5.84 1.38
C ASP A 168 -6.24 -7.16 1.11
N GLN A 169 -6.63 -7.84 2.18
CA GLN A 169 -7.35 -9.11 2.10
C GLN A 169 -8.82 -8.97 2.53
N SER A 170 -9.30 -7.74 2.70
CA SER A 170 -10.66 -7.46 3.18
C SER A 170 -11.73 -7.99 2.23
N GLU A 171 -11.49 -7.93 0.92
CA GLU A 171 -12.42 -8.46 -0.09
C GLU A 171 -12.54 -9.98 0.01
N LEU A 172 -11.39 -10.69 0.02
CA LEU A 172 -11.36 -12.14 0.19
C LEU A 172 -12.03 -12.56 1.51
N LEU A 173 -11.75 -11.82 2.60
CA LEU A 173 -12.35 -12.10 3.89
C LEU A 173 -13.88 -11.89 3.86
N LEU A 174 -14.35 -10.84 3.19
CA LEU A 174 -15.78 -10.59 3.01
C LEU A 174 -16.45 -11.67 2.15
N GLU A 175 -15.77 -12.21 1.12
CA GLU A 175 -16.22 -13.39 0.39
C GLU A 175 -16.44 -14.58 1.34
N VAL A 176 -15.45 -14.88 2.20
CA VAL A 176 -15.55 -15.96 3.19
C VAL A 176 -16.67 -15.72 4.21
N VAL A 177 -16.86 -14.47 4.66
CA VAL A 177 -17.98 -14.12 5.56
C VAL A 177 -19.33 -14.33 4.86
N ARG A 178 -19.45 -13.96 3.59
CA ARG A 178 -20.67 -14.20 2.80
C ARG A 178 -20.91 -15.70 2.62
N ASP A 179 -19.86 -16.50 2.47
CA ASP A 179 -19.96 -17.95 2.44
C ASP A 179 -20.45 -18.52 3.77
N TYR A 180 -19.87 -18.08 4.89
CA TYR A 180 -20.37 -18.45 6.23
C TYR A 180 -21.87 -18.12 6.38
N TRP A 181 -22.27 -16.93 5.95
CA TRP A 181 -23.67 -16.50 5.98
C TRP A 181 -24.57 -17.43 5.15
N ARG A 182 -24.19 -17.74 3.90
CA ARG A 182 -24.95 -18.67 3.05
C ARG A 182 -25.02 -20.08 3.62
N THR A 183 -23.92 -20.57 4.18
CA THR A 183 -23.82 -21.93 4.71
C THR A 183 -24.61 -22.10 6.00
N PHE A 184 -24.62 -21.10 6.88
CA PHE A 184 -25.15 -21.27 8.23
C PHE A 184 -26.37 -20.42 8.57
N PHE A 185 -26.62 -19.28 7.91
CA PHE A 185 -27.83 -18.49 8.16
C PHE A 185 -29.01 -18.94 7.30
N PHE A 186 -28.78 -19.33 6.04
CA PHE A 186 -29.88 -19.74 5.15
C PHE A 186 -30.62 -21.01 5.62
N PRO A 187 -29.96 -21.98 6.27
CA PRO A 187 -30.66 -23.15 6.81
C PRO A 187 -31.38 -22.92 8.14
N LEU A 188 -31.25 -21.75 8.79
CA LEU A 188 -31.91 -21.49 10.07
C LEU A 188 -33.42 -21.29 9.91
N ASP A 189 -34.16 -21.60 10.96
CA ASP A 189 -35.60 -21.34 11.01
C ASP A 189 -35.88 -19.83 11.02
N ALA A 190 -37.02 -19.42 10.44
CA ALA A 190 -37.40 -18.01 10.35
C ALA A 190 -37.42 -17.30 11.72
N ARG A 191 -37.75 -18.02 12.80
CA ARG A 191 -37.74 -17.49 14.17
C ARG A 191 -36.32 -17.11 14.63
N ASP A 192 -35.34 -17.95 14.35
CA ASP A 192 -33.95 -17.75 14.76
C ASP A 192 -33.32 -16.59 13.96
N VAL A 193 -33.64 -16.51 12.66
CA VAL A 193 -33.21 -15.39 11.80
C VAL A 193 -33.80 -14.06 12.29
N LEU A 194 -35.08 -14.05 12.73
CA LEU A 194 -35.70 -12.85 13.28
C LEU A 194 -35.04 -12.39 14.59
N GLU A 195 -34.60 -13.31 15.46
CA GLU A 195 -33.87 -12.98 16.69
C GLU A 195 -32.51 -12.32 16.38
N LEU A 196 -31.85 -12.71 15.29
CA LEU A 196 -30.57 -12.12 14.88
C LEU A 196 -30.69 -10.80 14.10
N ARG A 197 -31.82 -10.54 13.45
CA ARG A 197 -32.00 -9.40 12.53
C ARG A 197 -31.72 -8.05 13.19
N ASP A 198 -32.05 -7.91 14.47
CA ASP A 198 -31.82 -6.68 15.23
C ASP A 198 -30.32 -6.46 15.55
N SER A 199 -29.52 -7.52 15.51
CA SER A 199 -28.06 -7.48 15.67
C SER A 199 -27.31 -7.36 14.33
N TRP A 200 -27.73 -8.12 13.31
CA TRP A 200 -27.10 -8.16 11.99
C TRP A 200 -28.15 -8.24 10.88
N ALA A 201 -28.28 -7.16 10.10
CA ALA A 201 -29.21 -7.10 8.99
C ALA A 201 -28.60 -7.62 7.68
N ALA A 202 -27.27 -7.45 7.51
CA ALA A 202 -26.53 -7.88 6.35
C ALA A 202 -25.20 -8.57 6.72
N PRO A 203 -24.60 -9.37 5.80
CA PRO A 203 -23.28 -9.97 6.00
C PRO A 203 -22.19 -8.95 6.35
N GLU A 204 -22.30 -7.72 5.86
CA GLU A 204 -21.37 -6.62 6.15
C GLU A 204 -21.43 -6.18 7.63
N ASP A 205 -22.60 -6.24 8.27
CA ASP A 205 -22.74 -5.96 9.71
C ASP A 205 -22.08 -7.06 10.55
N PHE A 206 -22.22 -8.31 10.07
CA PHE A 206 -21.61 -9.48 10.68
C PHE A 206 -20.09 -9.47 10.54
N TYR A 207 -19.59 -9.12 9.35
CA TYR A 207 -18.16 -8.90 9.09
C TYR A 207 -17.54 -7.95 10.11
N ARG A 208 -18.17 -6.79 10.37
CA ARG A 208 -17.70 -5.81 11.36
C ARG A 208 -17.62 -6.35 12.80
N SER A 209 -18.44 -7.35 13.12
CA SER A 209 -18.48 -7.98 14.44
C SER A 209 -17.46 -9.13 14.57
N VAL A 210 -17.18 -9.84 13.49
CA VAL A 210 -16.27 -11.00 13.47
C VAL A 210 -14.81 -10.58 13.31
N VAL A 211 -14.50 -9.59 12.46
CA VAL A 211 -13.12 -9.18 12.16
C VAL A 211 -12.27 -8.91 13.41
N PRO A 212 -12.74 -8.16 14.43
CA PRO A 212 -11.94 -7.90 15.64
C PRO A 212 -11.61 -9.14 16.47
N LEU A 213 -12.25 -10.28 16.18
CA LEU A 213 -12.14 -11.55 16.89
C LEU A 213 -11.32 -12.61 16.15
N LEU A 214 -11.06 -12.43 14.85
CA LEU A 214 -10.40 -13.44 14.02
C LEU A 214 -8.97 -13.77 14.47
N ASP A 215 -8.26 -12.79 15.03
CA ASP A 215 -6.91 -12.99 15.58
C ASP A 215 -6.89 -13.97 16.78
N TYR A 216 -8.05 -14.19 17.40
CA TYR A 216 -8.23 -15.04 18.58
C TYR A 216 -9.04 -16.30 18.28
N ALA A 217 -9.23 -16.65 17.00
CA ALA A 217 -10.08 -17.75 16.58
C ALA A 217 -9.71 -19.11 17.22
N ASP A 218 -8.42 -19.35 17.46
CA ASP A 218 -7.92 -20.55 18.12
C ASP A 218 -8.26 -20.60 19.63
N GLU A 219 -8.35 -19.44 20.28
CA GLU A 219 -8.61 -19.33 21.73
C GLU A 219 -10.11 -19.38 22.05
N ILE A 220 -10.92 -18.72 21.23
CA ILE A 220 -12.37 -18.57 21.49
C ILE A 220 -13.22 -19.55 20.69
N GLY A 221 -12.70 -20.15 19.63
CA GLY A 221 -13.44 -20.98 18.70
C GLY A 221 -14.18 -22.15 19.36
N ILE A 222 -15.41 -22.41 18.90
CA ILE A 222 -16.19 -23.59 19.29
C ILE A 222 -16.58 -24.41 18.07
N ASP A 223 -16.84 -25.70 18.29
CA ASP A 223 -17.19 -26.66 17.22
C ASP A 223 -18.70 -26.86 17.06
N ASP A 224 -19.52 -26.35 17.99
CA ASP A 224 -20.99 -26.49 17.94
C ASP A 224 -21.55 -25.74 16.72
N LEU A 225 -22.34 -26.45 15.91
CA LEU A 225 -22.92 -25.87 14.70
C LEU A 225 -23.99 -24.82 15.07
N PRO A 226 -24.21 -23.78 14.26
CA PRO A 226 -25.21 -22.74 14.54
C PRO A 226 -26.61 -23.29 14.86
N ALA A 227 -27.09 -24.28 14.10
CA ALA A 227 -28.38 -24.92 14.39
C ALA A 227 -28.41 -25.62 15.77
N GLN A 228 -27.29 -26.21 16.21
CA GLN A 228 -27.17 -26.84 17.52
C GLN A 228 -27.16 -25.78 18.62
N ILE A 229 -26.37 -24.70 18.45
CA ILE A 229 -26.34 -23.55 19.35
C ILE A 229 -27.76 -23.01 19.58
N PHE A 230 -28.52 -22.78 18.50
CA PHE A 230 -29.90 -22.31 18.59
C PHE A 230 -30.79 -23.29 19.35
N SER A 231 -30.66 -24.60 19.09
CA SER A 231 -31.44 -25.61 19.82
C SER A 231 -31.13 -25.62 21.32
N THR A 232 -29.85 -25.60 21.69
CA THR A 232 -29.42 -25.63 23.10
C THR A 232 -29.81 -24.35 23.84
N VAL A 233 -29.60 -23.19 23.23
CA VAL A 233 -29.99 -21.89 23.81
C VAL A 233 -31.50 -21.82 23.98
N ARG A 234 -32.27 -22.30 23.01
CA ARG A 234 -33.74 -22.34 23.09
C ARG A 234 -34.21 -23.24 24.23
N ASP A 235 -33.68 -24.45 24.35
CA ASP A 235 -34.04 -25.39 25.41
C ASP A 235 -33.68 -24.84 26.80
N GLU A 236 -32.52 -24.18 26.93
CA GLU A 236 -32.11 -23.51 28.16
C GLU A 236 -33.02 -22.33 28.51
N LYS A 237 -33.27 -21.45 27.53
CA LYS A 237 -34.15 -20.27 27.67
C LYS A 237 -35.56 -20.69 28.07
N THR A 238 -36.11 -21.72 27.44
CA THR A 238 -37.41 -22.29 27.80
C THR A 238 -37.42 -22.85 29.21
N ARG A 239 -36.37 -23.56 29.64
CA ARG A 239 -36.28 -24.11 31.00
C ARG A 239 -36.19 -23.02 32.07
N GLN A 240 -35.35 -22.00 31.85
CA GLN A 240 -35.20 -20.87 32.76
C GLN A 240 -36.48 -20.02 32.83
N LEU A 241 -37.10 -19.72 31.68
CA LEU A 241 -38.38 -19.02 31.64
C LEU A 241 -39.49 -19.81 32.32
N ALA A 242 -39.57 -21.13 32.13
CA ALA A 242 -40.57 -21.96 32.80
C ALA A 242 -40.39 -21.92 34.32
N ALA A 243 -39.16 -22.00 34.82
CA ALA A 243 -38.86 -21.87 36.25
C ALA A 243 -39.21 -20.47 36.79
N LEU A 244 -38.89 -19.42 36.03
CA LEU A 244 -39.21 -18.05 36.39
C LEU A 244 -40.72 -17.79 36.41
N LYS A 245 -41.47 -18.29 35.43
CA LYS A 245 -42.93 -18.09 35.26
C LYS A 245 -43.77 -18.91 36.23
N ALA A 246 -43.31 -20.10 36.64
CA ALA A 246 -44.08 -21.06 37.43
C ALA A 246 -44.84 -20.48 38.65
N PRO A 247 -44.25 -19.61 39.49
CA PRO A 247 -44.96 -19.08 40.65
C PRO A 247 -45.85 -17.85 40.34
N TRP A 248 -45.67 -17.18 39.19
CA TRP A 248 -46.31 -15.88 38.93
C TRP A 248 -47.82 -15.96 38.74
N THR A 249 -48.35 -17.06 38.20
CA THR A 249 -49.80 -17.22 38.03
C THR A 249 -50.51 -17.17 39.39
N GLN A 250 -49.97 -17.88 40.39
CA GLN A 250 -50.50 -17.86 41.76
C GLN A 250 -50.19 -16.53 42.46
N TRP A 251 -48.97 -16.04 42.34
CA TRP A 251 -48.56 -14.79 43.00
C TRP A 251 -49.32 -13.56 42.51
N CYS A 252 -49.73 -13.50 41.23
CA CYS A 252 -50.51 -12.38 40.72
C CYS A 252 -51.89 -12.31 41.39
N ASP A 253 -52.54 -13.45 41.58
CA ASP A 253 -53.85 -13.51 42.26
C ASP A 253 -53.71 -13.16 43.76
N GLU A 254 -52.70 -13.71 44.43
CA GLU A 254 -52.38 -13.40 45.84
C GLU A 254 -52.05 -11.92 46.06
N LEU A 255 -51.24 -11.32 45.17
CA LEU A 255 -50.93 -9.89 45.20
C LEU A 255 -52.16 -9.04 44.92
N ARG A 256 -53.03 -9.45 43.99
CA ARG A 256 -54.25 -8.70 43.66
C ARG A 256 -55.19 -8.65 44.85
N ASP A 257 -55.39 -9.76 45.56
CA ASP A 257 -56.20 -9.81 46.77
C ASP A 257 -55.61 -8.95 47.90
N LEU A 258 -54.30 -9.06 48.11
CA LEU A 258 -53.57 -8.32 49.14
C LEU A 258 -53.59 -6.80 48.90
N LEU A 259 -53.41 -6.36 47.65
CA LEU A 259 -53.45 -4.95 47.28
C LEU A 259 -54.88 -4.39 47.35
N ASN A 260 -55.89 -5.15 46.93
CA ASN A 260 -57.29 -4.75 47.04
C ASN A 260 -57.74 -4.63 48.50
N ALA A 261 -57.35 -5.57 49.38
CA ALA A 261 -57.60 -5.48 50.81
C ALA A 261 -56.95 -4.22 51.43
N ALA A 262 -55.71 -3.92 51.06
CA ALA A 262 -55.00 -2.74 51.54
C ALA A 262 -55.62 -1.41 51.10
N VAL A 263 -56.18 -1.34 49.88
CA VAL A 263 -56.92 -0.17 49.39
C VAL A 263 -58.26 -0.04 50.12
N ALA A 264 -58.99 -1.14 50.33
CA ALA A 264 -60.27 -1.16 51.05
C ALA A 264 -60.12 -0.72 52.52
N GLU A 265 -59.07 -1.19 53.19
CA GLU A 265 -58.71 -0.85 54.57
C GLU A 265 -58.04 0.54 54.71
N LYS A 266 -57.85 1.27 53.59
CA LYS A 266 -57.18 2.57 53.52
C LYS A 266 -55.74 2.57 54.08
N LYS A 267 -55.05 1.43 54.04
CA LYS A 267 -53.64 1.28 54.44
C LYS A 267 -52.65 1.80 53.39
N ALA A 268 -53.01 1.69 52.11
CA ALA A 268 -52.26 2.26 50.99
C ALA A 268 -52.61 3.75 50.74
N ASP A 269 -51.65 4.52 50.22
CA ASP A 269 -51.87 5.87 49.70
C ASP A 269 -52.63 5.80 48.36
N GLY A 270 -53.92 6.12 48.39
CA GLY A 270 -54.80 6.10 47.22
C GLY A 270 -54.40 7.06 46.09
N ARG A 271 -53.40 7.94 46.25
CA ARG A 271 -52.83 8.69 45.12
C ARG A 271 -51.75 7.92 44.37
N LYS A 272 -51.12 6.94 45.02
CA LYS A 272 -49.96 6.19 44.51
C LYS A 272 -50.28 4.73 44.18
N LEU A 273 -51.28 4.14 44.85
CA LEU A 273 -51.65 2.73 44.70
C LEU A 273 -53.17 2.55 44.76
N GLN A 274 -53.76 2.15 43.63
CA GLN A 274 -55.19 1.88 43.44
C GLN A 274 -55.35 0.80 42.37
N ALA A 275 -56.51 0.13 42.36
CA ALA A 275 -56.85 -0.93 41.40
C ALA A 275 -56.50 -0.56 39.95
N ARG A 276 -56.88 0.65 39.51
CA ARG A 276 -56.55 1.20 38.17
C ARG A 276 -55.06 1.25 37.80
N TYR A 277 -54.16 1.17 38.79
CA TYR A 277 -52.70 1.20 38.58
C TYR A 277 -52.10 -0.19 38.60
N PHE A 278 -52.42 -1.01 39.61
CA PHE A 278 -51.80 -2.33 39.74
C PHE A 278 -52.51 -3.45 38.96
N ASP A 279 -53.80 -3.34 38.66
CA ASP A 279 -54.50 -4.35 37.86
C ASP A 279 -53.86 -4.50 36.47
N PRO A 280 -53.56 -3.41 35.71
CA PRO A 280 -52.85 -3.54 34.44
C PRO A 280 -51.44 -4.16 34.55
N TRP A 281 -50.73 -3.95 35.66
CA TRP A 281 -49.40 -4.54 35.85
C TRP A 281 -49.50 -6.04 36.15
N LEU A 282 -50.41 -6.43 37.03
CA LEU A 282 -50.65 -7.83 37.38
C LEU A 282 -51.28 -8.61 36.21
N ASP A 283 -52.15 -7.98 35.41
CA ASP A 283 -52.71 -8.58 34.19
C ASP A 283 -51.61 -8.90 33.17
N LYS A 284 -50.67 -7.97 32.97
CA LYS A 284 -49.52 -8.18 32.10
C LYS A 284 -48.58 -9.28 32.62
N LEU A 285 -48.31 -9.31 33.93
CA LEU A 285 -47.53 -10.38 34.55
C LEU A 285 -48.22 -11.74 34.43
N GLN A 286 -49.54 -11.79 34.63
CA GLN A 286 -50.34 -13.01 34.52
C GLN A 286 -50.43 -13.49 33.06
N HIS A 287 -50.57 -12.57 32.10
CA HIS A 287 -50.50 -12.89 30.68
C HIS A 287 -49.13 -13.44 30.30
N TRP A 288 -48.05 -12.76 30.69
CA TRP A 288 -46.69 -13.22 30.43
C TRP A 288 -46.40 -14.58 31.07
N ALA A 289 -46.87 -14.84 32.29
CA ALA A 289 -46.69 -16.12 32.97
C ALA A 289 -47.44 -17.27 32.28
N SER A 290 -48.53 -16.98 31.56
CA SER A 290 -49.40 -17.97 30.89
C SER A 290 -49.22 -18.04 29.37
N SER A 291 -48.41 -17.16 28.77
CA SER A 291 -48.13 -17.11 27.34
C SER A 291 -46.71 -17.60 27.00
N ASP A 292 -46.43 -17.76 25.71
CA ASP A 292 -45.08 -18.05 25.20
C ASP A 292 -44.20 -16.78 25.08
N GLU A 293 -44.64 -15.63 25.61
CA GLU A 293 -43.90 -14.37 25.54
C GLU A 293 -42.59 -14.46 26.34
N THR A 294 -41.49 -14.01 25.74
CA THR A 294 -40.17 -14.01 26.37
C THR A 294 -39.81 -12.67 27.02
N THR A 295 -40.52 -11.60 26.63
CA THR A 295 -40.32 -10.23 27.11
C THR A 295 -41.50 -9.78 27.95
N LEU A 296 -41.25 -8.93 28.95
CA LEU A 296 -42.27 -8.38 29.84
C LEU A 296 -42.08 -6.87 29.97
N ASP A 297 -43.14 -6.08 29.74
CA ASP A 297 -43.14 -4.64 30.01
C ASP A 297 -44.36 -4.23 30.85
N ILE A 298 -44.11 -3.93 32.13
CA ILE A 298 -45.12 -3.46 33.09
C ILE A 298 -44.97 -1.98 33.47
N GLY A 299 -44.15 -1.21 32.75
CA GLY A 299 -43.96 0.22 33.00
C GLY A 299 -43.52 0.52 34.44
N THR A 300 -44.24 1.42 35.13
CA THR A 300 -43.95 1.80 36.52
C THR A 300 -44.08 0.65 37.53
N GLY A 301 -44.71 -0.47 37.15
CA GLY A 301 -44.78 -1.70 37.94
C GLY A 301 -43.40 -2.24 38.34
N TRP A 302 -42.38 -2.07 37.50
CA TRP A 302 -40.99 -2.49 37.80
C TRP A 302 -40.43 -1.86 39.08
N THR A 303 -40.83 -0.62 39.37
CA THR A 303 -40.38 0.11 40.57
C THR A 303 -41.36 -0.02 41.73
N ARG A 304 -42.66 -0.09 41.43
CA ARG A 304 -43.76 -0.05 42.43
C ARG A 304 -44.07 -1.41 43.05
N LEU A 305 -43.89 -2.51 42.32
CA LEU A 305 -44.11 -3.88 42.82
C LEU A 305 -42.86 -4.48 43.48
N THR A 306 -42.06 -3.65 44.15
CA THR A 306 -40.90 -4.07 44.96
C THR A 306 -41.20 -3.83 46.45
N PRO A 307 -40.47 -4.45 47.39
CA PRO A 307 -40.65 -4.20 48.81
C PRO A 307 -40.47 -2.71 49.15
N GLN A 308 -39.47 -2.04 48.57
CA GLN A 308 -39.25 -0.61 48.76
C GLN A 308 -40.35 0.24 48.10
N GLY A 309 -40.70 -0.05 46.85
CA GLY A 309 -41.74 0.68 46.13
C GLY A 309 -43.11 0.58 46.81
N LEU A 310 -43.40 -0.56 47.45
CA LEU A 310 -44.64 -0.76 48.19
C LEU A 310 -44.64 -0.03 49.55
N ARG A 311 -43.49 0.03 50.24
CA ARG A 311 -43.33 0.85 51.47
C ARG A 311 -43.60 2.33 51.21
N GLU A 312 -43.11 2.87 50.08
CA GLU A 312 -43.35 4.27 49.69
C GLU A 312 -44.81 4.57 49.30
N CYS A 313 -45.56 3.52 48.97
CA CYS A 313 -46.99 3.57 48.67
C CYS A 313 -47.87 3.29 49.90
N TRP A 314 -47.29 2.91 51.04
CA TRP A 314 -48.02 2.64 52.29
C TRP A 314 -48.08 3.87 53.18
N LYS A 315 -49.16 4.03 53.95
CA LYS A 315 -49.28 5.17 54.89
C LYS A 315 -48.37 5.04 56.10
N ILE A 316 -48.12 3.81 56.54
CA ILE A 316 -47.17 3.46 57.60
C ILE A 316 -46.17 2.47 56.97
N PRO A 317 -44.95 2.90 56.61
CA PRO A 317 -44.01 2.07 55.85
C PRO A 317 -43.70 0.70 56.49
N ASP A 318 -43.65 0.62 57.81
CA ASP A 318 -43.32 -0.62 58.54
C ASP A 318 -44.47 -1.66 58.54
N GLU A 319 -45.68 -1.28 58.14
CA GLU A 319 -46.84 -2.17 57.99
C GLU A 319 -47.00 -2.72 56.55
N ALA A 320 -46.07 -2.39 55.66
CA ALA A 320 -46.11 -2.88 54.28
C ALA A 320 -45.92 -4.41 54.24
N PRO A 321 -46.77 -5.14 53.49
CA PRO A 321 -46.72 -6.59 53.46
C PRO A 321 -45.46 -7.10 52.76
N THR A 322 -44.93 -8.20 53.28
CA THR A 322 -43.85 -8.94 52.62
C THR A 322 -44.43 -10.09 51.81
N HIS A 323 -44.11 -10.15 50.52
CA HIS A 323 -44.53 -11.23 49.63
C HIS A 323 -43.34 -11.73 48.79
N PRO A 324 -43.20 -13.05 48.55
CA PRO A 324 -42.11 -13.59 47.71
C PRO A 324 -42.03 -12.94 46.33
N ALA A 325 -43.17 -12.68 45.69
CA ALA A 325 -43.24 -12.01 44.38
C ALA A 325 -42.64 -10.59 44.38
N LEU A 326 -42.81 -9.83 45.47
CA LEU A 326 -42.24 -8.47 45.56
C LEU A 326 -40.71 -8.53 45.59
N ARG A 327 -40.13 -9.49 46.34
CA ARG A 327 -38.68 -9.73 46.33
C ARG A 327 -38.19 -10.24 44.97
N ALA A 328 -38.96 -11.12 44.32
CA ALA A 328 -38.63 -11.59 42.98
C ALA A 328 -38.59 -10.43 41.96
N MET A 329 -39.47 -9.41 42.07
CA MET A 329 -39.43 -8.23 41.20
C MET A 329 -38.10 -7.45 41.25
N GLU A 330 -37.38 -7.48 42.37
CA GLU A 330 -36.07 -6.79 42.50
C GLU A 330 -35.01 -7.41 41.57
N THR A 331 -35.16 -8.68 41.21
CA THR A 331 -34.20 -9.43 40.37
C THR A 331 -34.78 -9.91 39.04
N LEU A 332 -36.11 -9.91 38.86
CA LEU A 332 -36.78 -10.41 37.66
C LEU A 332 -36.31 -9.70 36.38
N ALA A 333 -36.20 -8.37 36.41
CA ALA A 333 -35.72 -7.61 35.24
C ALA A 333 -34.30 -8.05 34.83
N GLN A 334 -33.42 -8.25 35.82
CA GLN A 334 -32.05 -8.72 35.58
C GLN A 334 -32.06 -10.17 35.08
N GLN A 335 -32.82 -11.06 35.71
CA GLN A 335 -32.94 -12.47 35.29
C GLN A 335 -33.52 -12.65 33.88
N LEU A 336 -34.42 -11.75 33.44
CA LEU A 336 -34.92 -11.74 32.06
C LEU A 336 -33.88 -11.21 31.07
N ASN A 337 -33.06 -10.26 31.48
CA ASN A 337 -31.93 -9.76 30.66
C ASN A 337 -30.77 -10.77 30.59
N ASP A 338 -30.59 -11.60 31.62
CA ASP A 338 -29.53 -12.63 31.71
C ASP A 338 -29.92 -13.96 31.04
N LEU A 339 -31.07 -14.03 30.38
CA LEU A 339 -31.46 -15.21 29.60
C LEU A 339 -30.41 -15.53 28.53
N PRO A 340 -30.14 -16.81 28.25
CA PRO A 340 -29.10 -17.18 27.30
C PRO A 340 -29.44 -16.66 25.89
N GLU A 341 -28.43 -16.10 25.23
CA GLU A 341 -28.51 -15.63 23.85
C GLU A 341 -27.51 -16.38 22.93
N PRO A 342 -27.86 -16.62 21.66
CA PRO A 342 -27.01 -17.38 20.74
C PRO A 342 -25.85 -16.55 20.16
N ARG A 343 -25.88 -15.22 20.31
CA ARG A 343 -25.00 -14.27 19.62
C ARG A 343 -23.51 -14.53 19.87
N SER A 344 -23.12 -14.63 21.14
CA SER A 344 -21.71 -14.83 21.53
C SER A 344 -21.16 -16.17 21.04
N GLN A 345 -21.94 -17.24 21.16
CA GLN A 345 -21.57 -18.58 20.66
C GLN A 345 -21.48 -18.61 19.14
N LEU A 346 -22.40 -17.94 18.44
CA LEU A 346 -22.34 -17.82 16.99
C LEU A 346 -21.09 -17.09 16.51
N LEU A 347 -20.71 -15.99 17.17
CA LEU A 347 -19.45 -15.29 16.87
C LEU A 347 -18.24 -16.22 17.07
N ARG A 348 -18.21 -17.01 18.15
CA ARG A 348 -17.12 -17.96 18.43
C ARG A 348 -17.00 -19.04 17.35
N HIS A 349 -18.12 -19.66 16.96
CA HIS A 349 -18.13 -20.63 15.86
C HIS A 349 -17.70 -19.97 14.54
N ALA A 350 -18.25 -18.79 14.25
CA ALA A 350 -17.93 -18.04 13.04
C ALA A 350 -16.45 -17.68 12.95
N CYS A 351 -15.84 -17.22 14.04
CA CYS A 351 -14.42 -16.89 14.07
C CYS A 351 -13.55 -18.08 13.67
N ARG A 352 -13.81 -19.25 14.25
CA ARG A 352 -13.06 -20.48 13.94
C ARG A 352 -13.28 -20.92 12.50
N TRP A 353 -14.52 -21.00 12.05
CA TRP A 353 -14.84 -21.44 10.69
C TRP A 353 -14.28 -20.48 9.63
N ILE A 354 -14.50 -19.18 9.80
CA ILE A 354 -14.04 -18.14 8.87
C ILE A 354 -12.51 -18.12 8.83
N HIS A 355 -11.83 -18.18 9.98
CA HIS A 355 -10.37 -18.23 10.04
C HIS A 355 -9.82 -19.43 9.25
N GLN A 356 -10.38 -20.62 9.44
CA GLN A 356 -9.95 -21.83 8.72
C GLN A 356 -10.25 -21.75 7.22
N ARG A 357 -11.45 -21.30 6.85
CA ARG A 357 -11.86 -21.18 5.45
C ARG A 357 -11.03 -20.13 4.72
N PHE A 358 -10.80 -18.99 5.34
CA PHE A 358 -9.96 -17.91 4.82
C PHE A 358 -8.54 -18.39 4.56
N ARG A 359 -7.93 -19.09 5.52
CA ARG A 359 -6.61 -19.70 5.33
C ARG A 359 -6.56 -20.69 4.16
N SER A 360 -7.59 -21.54 4.01
CA SER A 360 -7.68 -22.48 2.88
C SER A 360 -7.77 -21.77 1.53
N GLU A 361 -8.49 -20.64 1.45
CA GLU A 361 -8.58 -19.84 0.23
C GLU A 361 -7.29 -19.08 -0.07
N GLN A 362 -6.58 -18.59 0.95
CA GLN A 362 -5.25 -18.01 0.78
C GLN A 362 -4.25 -19.04 0.23
N GLU A 363 -4.28 -20.27 0.78
CA GLU A 363 -3.44 -21.38 0.32
C GLU A 363 -3.77 -21.78 -1.12
N SER A 364 -5.07 -21.84 -1.49
CA SER A 364 -5.50 -22.18 -2.86
C SER A 364 -5.06 -21.14 -3.89
N ARG A 365 -5.05 -19.85 -3.51
CA ARG A 365 -4.62 -18.72 -4.34
C ARG A 365 -3.12 -18.45 -4.26
N ALA A 366 -2.36 -19.18 -3.44
CA ALA A 366 -0.95 -18.92 -3.13
C ALA A 366 -0.67 -17.47 -2.68
N GLN A 367 -1.62 -16.89 -1.94
CA GLN A 367 -1.57 -15.53 -1.39
C GLN A 367 -1.20 -15.55 0.10
N MET A 368 -0.62 -14.46 0.58
CA MET A 368 -0.31 -14.23 2.00
C MET A 368 -0.52 -12.78 2.39
N GLY A 369 -0.97 -12.53 3.61
CA GLY A 369 -1.04 -11.20 4.21
C GLY A 369 0.16 -10.93 5.12
N PHE A 370 0.24 -9.72 5.65
CA PHE A 370 1.31 -9.35 6.60
C PHE A 370 1.28 -10.21 7.87
N GLN A 371 0.10 -10.45 8.44
CA GLN A 371 -0.04 -11.28 9.65
C GLN A 371 0.41 -12.73 9.40
N ASP A 372 0.18 -13.25 8.19
CA ASP A 372 0.58 -14.61 7.81
C ASP A 372 2.10 -14.80 7.82
N LEU A 373 2.87 -13.75 7.54
CA LEU A 373 4.34 -13.80 7.60
C LEU A 373 4.83 -14.16 9.01
N LEU A 374 4.21 -13.57 10.03
CA LEU A 374 4.55 -13.81 11.42
C LEU A 374 4.07 -15.20 11.86
N THR A 375 2.81 -15.53 11.59
CA THR A 375 2.21 -16.80 12.05
C THR A 375 2.86 -18.00 11.39
N ARG A 376 3.21 -17.91 10.09
CA ARG A 376 3.89 -18.99 9.36
C ARG A 376 5.33 -19.18 9.84
N LEU A 377 6.08 -18.12 10.09
CA LEU A 377 7.45 -18.25 10.59
C LEU A 377 7.45 -18.87 12.00
N ASP A 378 6.55 -18.42 12.86
CA ASP A 378 6.38 -18.99 14.20
C ASP A 378 5.93 -20.47 14.15
N ALA A 379 5.00 -20.83 13.25
CA ALA A 379 4.62 -22.23 13.03
C ALA A 379 5.80 -23.07 12.50
N ALA A 380 6.59 -22.54 11.58
CA ALA A 380 7.78 -23.21 11.05
C ALA A 380 8.84 -23.45 12.12
N LEU A 381 9.08 -22.46 12.99
CA LEU A 381 10.02 -22.58 14.11
C LEU A 381 9.56 -23.58 15.18
N ARG A 382 8.25 -23.85 15.27
CA ARG A 382 7.66 -24.81 16.20
C ARG A 382 7.40 -26.20 15.59
N GLY A 383 7.56 -26.36 14.28
CA GLY A 383 7.41 -27.63 13.58
C GLY A 383 8.62 -28.57 13.73
N ASP A 384 8.54 -29.73 13.08
CA ASP A 384 9.56 -30.79 13.19
C ASP A 384 10.98 -30.33 12.78
N ASN A 385 11.08 -29.43 11.78
CA ASN A 385 12.35 -28.85 11.32
C ASN A 385 12.72 -27.55 12.04
N GLY A 386 11.95 -27.14 13.06
CA GLY A 386 12.04 -25.83 13.69
C GLY A 386 13.39 -25.50 14.30
N GLU A 387 14.01 -26.44 15.04
CA GLU A 387 15.35 -26.22 15.61
C GLU A 387 16.43 -26.08 14.52
N ARG A 388 16.27 -26.78 13.38
CA ARG A 388 17.19 -26.64 12.24
C ARG A 388 17.06 -25.26 11.60
N LEU A 389 15.83 -24.78 11.41
CA LEU A 389 15.54 -23.43 10.94
C LEU A 389 16.11 -22.38 11.91
N ALA A 390 15.84 -22.52 13.20
CA ALA A 390 16.34 -21.63 14.24
C ALA A 390 17.87 -21.56 14.28
N GLN A 391 18.56 -22.69 14.08
CA GLN A 391 20.02 -22.73 13.98
C GLN A 391 20.55 -22.04 12.73
N ARG A 392 19.87 -22.17 11.58
CA ARG A 392 20.26 -21.46 10.34
C ARG A 392 20.12 -19.95 10.50
N ILE A 393 18.98 -19.51 11.00
CA ILE A 393 18.71 -18.09 11.28
C ILE A 393 19.73 -17.53 12.26
N ARG A 394 20.04 -18.23 13.37
CA ARG A 394 21.07 -17.80 14.33
C ARG A 394 22.48 -17.77 13.76
N ARG A 395 22.81 -18.64 12.81
CA ARG A 395 24.12 -18.62 12.14
C ARG A 395 24.24 -17.42 11.20
N GLN A 396 23.15 -17.07 10.53
CA GLN A 396 23.06 -15.89 9.66
C GLN A 396 23.06 -14.60 10.48
N PHE A 397 22.32 -14.59 11.60
CA PHE A 397 22.18 -13.44 12.51
C PHE A 397 22.60 -13.85 13.92
N PRO A 398 23.91 -13.91 14.22
CA PRO A 398 24.38 -14.19 15.57
C PRO A 398 23.96 -13.12 16.60
N VAL A 399 23.75 -11.88 16.14
CA VAL A 399 23.31 -10.76 16.97
C VAL A 399 22.10 -10.07 16.34
N ALA A 400 21.07 -9.84 17.16
CA ALA A 400 19.88 -9.08 16.80
C ALA A 400 19.67 -7.88 17.74
N MET A 401 19.33 -6.73 17.17
CA MET A 401 18.89 -5.53 17.88
C MET A 401 17.45 -5.23 17.50
N ILE A 402 16.55 -5.24 18.49
CA ILE A 402 15.12 -5.01 18.31
C ILE A 402 14.81 -3.59 18.78
N ASP A 403 14.60 -2.67 17.84
CA ASP A 403 14.21 -1.29 18.14
C ASP A 403 12.69 -1.16 18.32
N GLU A 404 12.26 -0.19 19.14
CA GLU A 404 10.86 0.01 19.55
C GLU A 404 10.23 -1.26 20.15
N PHE A 405 10.99 -2.00 20.93
CA PHE A 405 10.55 -3.29 21.48
C PHE A 405 9.25 -3.21 22.31
N GLN A 406 8.93 -2.06 22.90
CA GLN A 406 7.66 -1.87 23.60
C GLN A 406 6.41 -1.97 22.71
N ASP A 407 6.57 -1.90 21.38
CA ASP A 407 5.48 -1.99 20.40
C ASP A 407 5.34 -3.40 19.79
N THR A 408 6.06 -4.39 20.32
CA THR A 408 5.92 -5.78 19.85
C THR A 408 4.68 -6.46 20.42
N ASP A 409 4.18 -7.45 19.68
CA ASP A 409 3.08 -8.33 20.10
C ASP A 409 3.61 -9.68 20.66
N PRO A 410 2.74 -10.50 21.29
CA PRO A 410 3.15 -11.79 21.85
C PRO A 410 3.75 -12.78 20.84
N LEU A 411 3.31 -12.73 19.59
CA LEU A 411 3.77 -13.60 18.50
C LEU A 411 5.18 -13.21 18.06
N GLN A 412 5.45 -11.92 17.89
CA GLN A 412 6.78 -11.38 17.58
C GLN A 412 7.80 -11.74 18.67
N TYR A 413 7.46 -11.52 19.94
CA TYR A 413 8.35 -11.87 21.05
C TYR A 413 8.61 -13.39 21.09
N ARG A 414 7.59 -14.21 20.87
CA ARG A 414 7.74 -15.68 20.81
C ARG A 414 8.70 -16.13 19.73
N ILE A 415 8.69 -15.51 18.55
CA ILE A 415 9.66 -15.80 17.47
C ILE A 415 11.09 -15.52 17.97
N PHE A 416 11.34 -14.34 18.53
CA PHE A 416 12.68 -13.98 19.01
C PHE A 416 13.12 -14.83 20.22
N ASP A 417 12.20 -15.17 21.13
CA ASP A 417 12.49 -16.06 22.25
C ASP A 417 12.79 -17.49 21.79
N THR A 418 12.07 -18.01 20.80
CA THR A 418 12.37 -19.32 20.19
C THR A 418 13.76 -19.33 19.55
N LEU A 419 14.15 -18.24 18.90
CA LEU A 419 15.45 -18.12 18.25
C LEU A 419 16.59 -17.96 19.26
N TYR A 420 16.51 -16.97 20.15
CA TYR A 420 17.64 -16.53 20.99
C TYR A 420 17.54 -16.98 22.45
N ARG A 421 16.45 -17.65 22.84
CA ARG A 421 16.23 -18.24 24.19
C ARG A 421 16.48 -17.21 25.29
N VAL A 422 15.63 -16.19 25.38
CA VAL A 422 15.90 -14.95 26.13
C VAL A 422 16.25 -15.24 27.59
N ALA A 423 15.50 -16.11 28.26
CA ALA A 423 15.76 -16.45 29.67
C ALA A 423 17.07 -17.25 29.89
N THR A 424 17.52 -18.02 28.88
CA THR A 424 18.73 -18.87 28.99
C THR A 424 20.02 -18.04 28.94
N ASN A 425 20.00 -16.88 28.29
CA ASN A 425 21.13 -15.95 28.18
C ASN A 425 22.41 -16.58 27.59
N ASP A 426 22.30 -17.21 26.41
CA ASP A 426 23.44 -17.86 25.75
C ASP A 426 24.52 -16.83 25.33
N PRO A 427 25.77 -16.93 25.81
CA PRO A 427 26.84 -15.99 25.47
C PRO A 427 27.35 -16.11 24.02
N GLN A 428 27.00 -17.19 23.30
CA GLN A 428 27.36 -17.35 21.88
C GLN A 428 26.48 -16.52 20.92
N GLN A 429 25.42 -15.90 21.44
CA GLN A 429 24.45 -15.12 20.69
C GLN A 429 24.30 -13.74 21.33
N GLY A 430 23.64 -12.80 20.63
CA GLY A 430 23.28 -11.50 21.19
C GLY A 430 21.84 -11.12 20.84
N LEU A 431 21.02 -10.79 21.83
CA LEU A 431 19.70 -10.20 21.64
C LEU A 431 19.58 -8.93 22.47
N ILE A 432 19.57 -7.78 21.81
CA ILE A 432 19.48 -6.48 22.47
C ILE A 432 18.09 -5.91 22.21
N LEU A 433 17.25 -5.92 23.24
CA LEU A 433 15.90 -5.36 23.21
C LEU A 433 15.97 -3.89 23.61
N ILE A 434 15.52 -2.98 22.75
CA ILE A 434 15.68 -1.54 22.95
C ILE A 434 14.31 -0.89 22.83
N GLY A 435 13.88 -0.20 23.89
CA GLY A 435 12.55 0.38 23.90
C GLY A 435 12.28 1.27 25.10
N ASP A 436 11.06 1.78 25.17
CA ASP A 436 10.56 2.55 26.30
C ASP A 436 9.12 2.16 26.62
N PRO A 437 8.84 1.44 27.72
CA PRO A 437 7.48 1.00 28.08
C PRO A 437 6.53 2.18 28.30
N LYS A 438 7.07 3.36 28.64
CA LYS A 438 6.31 4.61 28.81
C LYS A 438 5.76 5.14 27.47
N GLN A 439 6.24 4.62 26.34
CA GLN A 439 5.84 5.00 24.98
C GLN A 439 5.12 3.87 24.22
N ALA A 440 4.65 2.83 24.91
CA ALA A 440 3.83 1.77 24.31
C ALA A 440 2.40 2.29 24.08
N ILE A 441 2.07 2.67 22.84
CA ILE A 441 0.81 3.34 22.47
C ILE A 441 0.14 2.74 21.22
N TYR A 442 0.56 1.56 20.75
CA TYR A 442 0.01 0.90 19.55
C TYR A 442 -0.86 -0.32 19.88
N ALA A 443 -1.57 -0.31 21.02
CA ALA A 443 -2.45 -1.42 21.42
C ALA A 443 -3.51 -1.75 20.36
N PHE A 444 -4.02 -0.73 19.65
CA PHE A 444 -4.94 -0.90 18.52
C PHE A 444 -4.35 -1.64 17.30
N ARG A 445 -3.02 -1.82 17.24
CA ARG A 445 -2.31 -2.62 16.22
C ARG A 445 -1.82 -3.98 16.74
N GLY A 446 -2.24 -4.38 17.95
CA GLY A 446 -1.84 -5.65 18.58
C GLY A 446 -0.60 -5.57 19.45
N ALA A 447 0.07 -4.40 19.55
CA ALA A 447 1.19 -4.24 20.47
C ALA A 447 0.74 -4.41 21.92
N ASP A 448 1.51 -5.14 22.72
CA ASP A 448 1.12 -5.51 24.07
C ASP A 448 2.23 -5.18 25.09
N ILE A 449 1.88 -4.38 26.09
CA ILE A 449 2.81 -4.03 27.17
C ILE A 449 3.13 -5.24 28.04
N TYR A 450 2.21 -6.19 28.22
CA TYR A 450 2.47 -7.37 29.04
C TYR A 450 3.52 -8.27 28.38
N THR A 451 3.62 -8.26 27.06
CA THR A 451 4.74 -8.85 26.30
C THR A 451 6.07 -8.19 26.67
N TYR A 452 6.13 -6.85 26.75
CA TYR A 452 7.31 -6.15 27.25
C TYR A 452 7.64 -6.55 28.70
N LEU A 453 6.63 -6.63 29.57
CA LEU A 453 6.81 -7.03 30.98
C LEU A 453 7.30 -8.48 31.11
N ARG A 454 6.86 -9.38 30.23
CA ARG A 454 7.38 -10.74 30.14
C ARG A 454 8.86 -10.73 29.75
N ALA A 455 9.24 -10.00 28.71
CA ALA A 455 10.64 -9.88 28.30
C ALA A 455 11.53 -9.23 29.38
N ARG A 456 10.99 -8.25 30.13
CA ARG A 456 11.66 -7.67 31.30
C ARG A 456 11.92 -8.73 32.38
N ARG A 457 10.96 -9.62 32.66
CA ARG A 457 11.15 -10.78 33.56
C ARG A 457 12.19 -11.76 33.02
N ASP A 458 12.12 -12.09 31.73
CA ASP A 458 13.06 -13.03 31.09
C ASP A 458 14.50 -12.47 31.04
N THR A 459 14.66 -11.15 31.16
CA THR A 459 15.96 -10.44 31.20
C THR A 459 16.35 -9.94 32.59
N ASP A 460 15.75 -10.48 33.66
CA ASP A 460 16.00 -10.01 35.04
C ASP A 460 17.50 -9.94 35.37
N GLY A 461 17.87 -8.88 36.12
CA GLY A 461 19.25 -8.53 36.45
C GLY A 461 20.10 -8.00 35.29
N ARG A 462 19.54 -7.78 34.10
CA ARG A 462 20.28 -7.40 32.87
C ARG A 462 19.64 -6.21 32.14
N HIS A 463 19.08 -5.28 32.91
CA HIS A 463 18.42 -4.08 32.43
C HIS A 463 19.35 -2.87 32.50
N TYR A 464 19.32 -2.06 31.45
CA TYR A 464 20.11 -0.84 31.31
C TYR A 464 19.20 0.34 31.01
N THR A 465 19.58 1.54 31.39
CA THR A 465 18.80 2.76 31.14
C THR A 465 19.65 3.89 30.58
N LEU A 466 19.07 4.68 29.67
CA LEU A 466 19.64 5.93 29.20
C LEU A 466 19.03 7.11 29.98
N GLY A 467 19.87 7.80 30.76
CA GLY A 467 19.43 8.82 31.72
C GLY A 467 19.43 10.27 31.22
N THR A 468 19.95 10.56 30.02
CA THR A 468 20.19 11.94 29.56
C THR A 468 19.43 12.25 28.27
N ASN A 469 18.58 13.27 28.27
CA ASN A 469 17.83 13.77 27.12
C ASN A 469 18.66 14.79 26.31
N PHE A 470 18.77 14.57 24.99
CA PHE A 470 19.51 15.42 24.05
C PHE A 470 18.60 16.25 23.13
N ARG A 471 17.28 16.15 23.32
CA ARG A 471 16.27 16.70 22.40
C ARG A 471 15.77 18.07 22.85
N SER A 472 15.45 18.19 24.13
CA SER A 472 14.68 19.29 24.71
C SER A 472 15.53 20.16 25.65
N THR A 473 15.07 21.38 25.93
CA THR A 473 15.72 22.26 26.91
C THR A 473 15.61 21.70 28.32
N GLN A 474 16.52 22.12 29.20
CA GLN A 474 16.51 21.74 30.62
C GLN A 474 15.16 22.06 31.27
N ALA A 475 14.63 23.27 31.04
CA ALA A 475 13.34 23.70 31.58
C ALA A 475 12.17 22.79 31.18
N MET A 476 12.16 22.29 29.93
CA MET A 476 11.12 21.37 29.45
C MET A 476 11.24 19.99 30.09
N VAL A 477 12.47 19.46 30.21
CA VAL A 477 12.74 18.18 30.86
C VAL A 477 12.32 18.21 32.34
N ASP A 478 12.67 19.29 33.04
CA ASP A 478 12.31 19.47 34.46
C ASP A 478 10.80 19.57 34.66
N ALA A 479 10.09 20.30 33.80
CA ALA A 479 8.63 20.40 33.86
C ALA A 479 7.95 19.03 33.66
N VAL A 480 8.41 18.21 32.71
CA VAL A 480 7.86 16.86 32.50
C VAL A 480 8.20 15.95 33.68
N ASN A 481 9.45 15.98 34.17
CA ASN A 481 9.85 15.22 35.35
C ASN A 481 8.95 15.57 36.55
N GLN A 482 8.66 16.84 36.78
CA GLN A 482 7.79 17.29 37.88
C GLN A 482 6.39 16.67 37.80
N VAL A 483 5.75 16.69 36.62
CA VAL A 483 4.40 16.16 36.41
C VAL A 483 4.31 14.67 36.77
N PHE A 484 5.24 13.84 36.27
CA PHE A 484 5.18 12.39 36.49
C PHE A 484 5.73 11.97 37.85
N MET A 485 6.78 12.63 38.37
CA MET A 485 7.32 12.35 39.71
C MET A 485 6.30 12.65 40.81
N GLN A 486 5.40 13.62 40.61
CA GLN A 486 4.35 13.92 41.58
C GLN A 486 3.41 12.72 41.78
N ALA A 487 3.03 12.04 40.70
CA ALA A 487 2.22 10.82 40.77
C ALA A 487 3.05 9.61 41.26
N GLU A 488 4.28 9.48 40.79
CA GLU A 488 5.18 8.38 41.19
C GLU A 488 5.50 8.44 42.69
N ASN A 489 5.75 9.61 43.27
CA ASN A 489 6.11 9.74 44.69
C ASN A 489 4.95 9.55 45.67
N ARG A 490 3.71 9.32 45.21
CA ARG A 490 2.58 9.06 46.11
C ARG A 490 2.78 7.75 46.85
N ALA A 491 2.70 7.81 48.19
CA ALA A 491 2.83 6.62 49.04
C ALA A 491 1.68 5.62 48.82
N ASN A 492 0.46 6.13 48.62
CA ASN A 492 -0.73 5.34 48.32
C ASN A 492 -1.11 5.60 46.84
N GLY A 493 -0.88 4.62 45.97
CA GLY A 493 -1.26 4.70 44.55
C GLY A 493 -0.50 3.72 43.66
N ALA A 494 -1.01 3.49 42.45
CA ALA A 494 -0.46 2.54 41.48
C ALA A 494 0.73 3.08 40.65
N GLY A 495 1.41 4.14 41.11
CA GLY A 495 2.50 4.82 40.39
C GLY A 495 2.03 5.66 39.20
N ALA A 496 2.95 6.29 38.48
CA ALA A 496 2.58 7.22 37.40
C ALA A 496 1.93 6.55 36.18
N PHE A 497 2.12 5.23 36.01
CA PHE A 497 1.64 4.44 34.87
C PHE A 497 0.74 3.26 35.25
N LEU A 498 0.23 3.18 36.49
CA LEU A 498 -0.68 2.13 36.97
C LEU A 498 -0.12 0.72 37.13
N PHE A 499 1.22 0.56 37.22
CA PHE A 499 1.84 -0.76 37.34
C PHE A 499 2.39 -1.08 38.74
N ARG A 500 2.36 -0.13 39.70
CA ARG A 500 2.83 -0.42 41.06
C ARG A 500 1.90 -1.39 41.77
N GLN A 501 2.46 -2.52 42.18
CA GLN A 501 1.77 -3.56 42.92
C GLN A 501 1.69 -3.25 44.43
N PRO A 502 0.78 -3.89 45.18
CA PRO A 502 0.63 -3.66 46.62
C PRO A 502 1.87 -4.02 47.47
N ASP A 503 2.75 -4.88 46.96
CA ASP A 503 4.02 -5.24 47.59
C ASP A 503 5.13 -4.19 47.38
N GLY A 504 4.85 -3.15 46.60
CA GLY A 504 5.74 -2.04 46.28
C GLY A 504 6.54 -2.24 44.98
N ASP A 505 6.46 -3.39 44.31
CA ASP A 505 7.12 -3.58 43.03
C ASP A 505 6.47 -2.70 41.95
N ASN A 506 7.28 -2.03 41.14
CA ASN A 506 6.81 -1.23 40.02
C ASN A 506 7.61 -1.60 38.77
N PRO A 507 7.05 -2.40 37.85
CA PRO A 507 7.75 -2.84 36.66
C PRO A 507 7.80 -1.77 35.55
N VAL A 508 7.03 -0.68 35.69
CA VAL A 508 7.09 0.50 34.80
C VAL A 508 7.25 1.78 35.64
N PRO A 509 8.38 1.94 36.35
CA PRO A 509 8.61 3.11 37.18
C PRO A 509 8.92 4.33 36.31
N PHE A 510 8.43 5.51 36.72
CA PHE A 510 8.93 6.75 36.15
C PHE A 510 10.27 7.12 36.81
N LEU A 511 11.36 7.00 36.05
CA LEU A 511 12.68 7.46 36.46
C LEU A 511 12.96 8.83 35.82
N PRO A 512 13.31 9.86 36.61
CA PRO A 512 13.58 11.18 36.07
C PRO A 512 14.87 11.16 35.23
N VAL A 513 14.87 11.92 34.13
CA VAL A 513 16.03 12.04 33.24
C VAL A 513 16.70 13.40 33.38
N GLN A 514 18.01 13.46 33.19
CA GLN A 514 18.78 14.70 33.08
C GLN A 514 18.60 15.28 31.68
N ALA A 515 18.75 16.60 31.50
CA ALA A 515 18.92 17.17 30.17
C ALA A 515 20.42 17.35 29.91
N ASN A 516 20.86 17.03 28.70
CA ASN A 516 22.15 17.50 28.20
C ASN A 516 22.12 19.03 28.03
N GLY A 517 20.92 19.60 27.86
CA GLY A 517 20.71 21.01 27.57
C GLY A 517 20.78 21.28 26.08
N ARG A 518 20.01 22.30 25.66
CA ARG A 518 20.23 22.99 24.39
C ARG A 518 20.73 24.39 24.71
N ASP A 519 21.66 24.90 23.92
CA ASP A 519 22.19 26.25 24.14
C ASP A 519 21.24 27.35 23.62
N ASP A 520 20.20 26.96 22.87
CA ASP A 520 19.20 27.88 22.35
C ASP A 520 17.98 28.01 23.28
N LEU A 521 17.48 29.23 23.42
CA LEU A 521 16.40 29.58 24.35
C LEU A 521 15.14 30.06 23.62
N TRP A 522 13.98 29.71 24.17
CA TRP A 522 12.69 30.26 23.78
C TRP A 522 12.42 31.54 24.57
N MET A 523 12.29 32.65 23.84
CA MET A 523 12.17 33.99 24.40
C MET A 523 10.83 34.62 24.05
N GLN A 524 10.22 35.27 25.03
CA GLN A 524 9.01 36.08 24.86
C GLN A 524 9.17 37.42 25.57
N ALA A 525 8.91 38.51 24.83
CA ALA A 525 8.99 39.89 25.32
C ALA A 525 10.32 40.22 26.05
N GLY A 526 11.43 39.64 25.58
CA GLY A 526 12.77 39.87 26.13
C GLY A 526 13.16 39.00 27.32
N THR A 527 12.30 38.08 27.76
CA THR A 527 12.58 37.14 28.86
C THR A 527 12.40 35.67 28.43
N PRO A 528 13.14 34.71 29.03
CA PRO A 528 12.86 33.29 28.84
C PRO A 528 11.43 32.96 29.26
N ALA A 529 10.65 32.34 28.38
CA ALA A 529 9.28 31.95 28.67
C ALA A 529 9.20 30.60 29.40
N ALA A 530 8.07 30.35 30.07
CA ALA A 530 7.81 29.07 30.72
C ALA A 530 7.82 27.91 29.72
N ALA A 531 8.40 26.77 30.11
CA ALA A 531 8.43 25.57 29.28
C ALA A 531 7.10 24.82 29.30
N LEU A 532 6.36 24.88 30.41
CA LEU A 532 5.02 24.30 30.51
C LEU A 532 4.00 25.37 30.88
N THR A 533 2.96 25.55 30.06
CA THR A 533 1.83 26.42 30.37
C THR A 533 0.56 25.59 30.47
N CYS A 534 -0.06 25.53 31.65
CA CYS A 534 -1.34 24.88 31.86
C CYS A 534 -2.46 25.93 31.78
N TRP A 535 -3.26 25.88 30.71
CA TRP A 535 -4.46 26.69 30.58
C TRP A 535 -5.58 26.14 31.44
N THR A 536 -6.24 27.02 32.18
CA THR A 536 -7.41 26.69 33.00
C THR A 536 -8.66 27.42 32.53
N LEU A 537 -9.82 26.80 32.77
CA LEU A 537 -11.13 27.42 32.69
C LEU A 537 -11.76 27.33 34.07
N GLU A 538 -12.08 28.48 34.67
CA GLU A 538 -12.84 28.53 35.93
C GLU A 538 -14.33 28.43 35.62
N THR A 539 -14.95 27.33 36.05
CA THR A 539 -16.41 27.12 35.94
C THR A 539 -16.94 26.50 37.22
N ASP A 540 -18.14 26.92 37.62
CA ASP A 540 -18.83 26.36 38.81
C ASP A 540 -19.30 24.92 38.58
N GLU A 541 -19.60 24.56 37.33
CA GLU A 541 -20.06 23.23 36.92
C GLU A 541 -19.09 22.54 35.96
N PRO A 542 -19.04 21.19 35.94
CA PRO A 542 -18.23 20.45 35.00
C PRO A 542 -18.68 20.65 33.54
N LEU A 543 -17.71 20.87 32.64
CA LEU A 543 -17.95 21.06 31.22
C LEU A 543 -18.34 19.76 30.52
N SER A 544 -19.14 19.88 29.45
CA SER A 544 -19.36 18.79 28.49
C SER A 544 -18.16 18.61 27.55
N SER A 545 -17.97 17.41 27.00
CA SER A 545 -16.87 17.13 26.06
C SER A 545 -16.95 17.94 24.75
N SER A 546 -18.15 18.38 24.35
CA SER A 546 -18.33 19.24 23.18
C SER A 546 -17.89 20.68 23.48
N GLU A 547 -18.34 21.20 24.61
CA GLU A 547 -18.03 22.57 25.04
C GLU A 547 -16.55 22.76 25.35
N TYR A 548 -15.94 21.82 26.10
CA TYR A 548 -14.50 21.80 26.35
C TYR A 548 -13.70 21.88 25.05
N ARG A 549 -14.06 21.07 24.04
CA ARG A 549 -13.38 21.03 22.74
C ARG A 549 -13.48 22.37 21.99
N GLN A 550 -14.66 22.98 21.95
CA GLN A 550 -14.84 24.25 21.25
C GLN A 550 -14.09 25.39 21.93
N ARG A 551 -14.18 25.51 23.27
CA ARG A 551 -13.49 26.55 24.03
C ARG A 551 -11.98 26.40 23.92
N MET A 552 -11.44 25.19 24.12
CA MET A 552 -10.00 24.94 24.04
C MET A 552 -9.42 25.12 22.63
N ALA A 553 -10.17 24.73 21.58
CA ALA A 553 -9.73 24.96 20.19
C ALA A 553 -9.62 26.46 19.87
N ALA A 554 -10.59 27.26 20.31
CA ALA A 554 -10.59 28.70 20.12
C ALA A 554 -9.43 29.38 20.88
N GLY A 555 -9.24 29.05 22.16
CA GLY A 555 -8.15 29.59 22.98
C GLY A 555 -6.77 29.21 22.44
N CYS A 556 -6.61 27.97 21.97
CA CYS A 556 -5.39 27.52 21.32
C CYS A 556 -5.06 28.33 20.07
N ALA A 557 -6.04 28.52 19.17
CA ALA A 557 -5.83 29.29 17.95
C ALA A 557 -5.47 30.77 18.25
N ARG A 558 -6.08 31.36 19.28
CA ARG A 558 -5.75 32.72 19.74
C ARG A 558 -4.31 32.84 20.21
N GLU A 559 -3.83 31.90 21.04
CA GLU A 559 -2.44 31.94 21.49
C GLU A 559 -1.47 31.83 20.32
N MET A 560 -1.74 30.92 19.39
CA MET A 560 -0.88 30.74 18.23
C MET A 560 -0.79 32.01 17.38
N VAL A 561 -1.92 32.68 17.13
CA VAL A 561 -1.94 33.99 16.44
C VAL A 561 -1.15 35.04 17.21
N ARG A 562 -1.34 35.13 18.53
CA ARG A 562 -0.61 36.08 19.39
C ARG A 562 0.90 35.86 19.31
N LEU A 563 1.36 34.61 19.39
CA LEU A 563 2.78 34.27 19.28
C LEU A 563 3.35 34.59 17.91
N LEU A 564 2.60 34.33 16.82
CA LEU A 564 3.02 34.66 15.46
C LEU A 564 3.14 36.18 15.26
N GLN A 565 2.19 36.96 15.78
CA GLN A 565 2.24 38.43 15.73
C GLN A 565 3.42 38.98 16.54
N LEU A 566 3.69 38.43 17.73
CA LEU A 566 4.89 38.77 18.50
C LEU A 566 6.17 38.37 17.75
N GLY A 567 6.14 37.27 16.99
CA GLY A 567 7.24 36.87 16.11
C GLY A 567 7.55 37.92 15.04
N GLU A 568 6.52 38.42 14.36
CA GLU A 568 6.64 39.50 13.36
C GLU A 568 7.16 40.81 13.97
N GLN A 569 6.83 41.07 15.23
CA GLN A 569 7.32 42.23 16.00
C GLN A 569 8.74 42.02 16.57
N GLY A 570 9.36 40.86 16.37
CA GLY A 570 10.67 40.53 16.95
C GLY A 570 10.66 40.33 18.46
N GLN A 571 9.50 40.03 19.05
CA GLN A 571 9.30 39.86 20.50
C GLN A 571 9.12 38.39 20.92
N ALA A 572 8.84 37.48 20.00
CA ALA A 572 8.78 36.04 20.27
C ALA A 572 9.65 35.25 19.28
N GLY A 573 10.55 34.42 19.79
CA GLY A 573 11.52 33.74 18.94
C GLY A 573 12.53 32.88 19.69
N PHE A 574 13.47 32.34 18.93
CA PHE A 574 14.55 31.50 19.41
C PHE A 574 15.86 32.28 19.36
N VAL A 575 16.64 32.20 20.44
CA VAL A 575 17.99 32.79 20.53
C VAL A 575 18.99 31.66 20.60
N SER A 576 19.91 31.57 19.63
CA SER A 576 21.01 30.60 19.65
C SER A 576 22.17 31.02 20.54
N SER A 577 23.10 30.10 20.80
CA SER A 577 24.32 30.34 21.59
C SER A 577 25.19 31.49 21.05
N ASP A 578 25.20 31.69 19.73
CA ASP A 578 25.88 32.79 19.05
C ASP A 578 25.04 34.09 18.99
N GLN A 579 23.98 34.18 19.82
CA GLN A 579 23.05 35.31 19.93
C GLN A 579 22.29 35.67 18.64
N ARG A 580 22.15 34.74 17.68
CA ARG A 580 21.28 34.98 16.52
C ARG A 580 19.81 34.83 16.91
N TRP A 581 19.01 35.83 16.53
CA TRP A 581 17.57 35.83 16.72
C TRP A 581 16.85 35.20 15.53
N ARG A 582 15.96 34.23 15.79
CA ARG A 582 15.05 33.64 14.80
C ARG A 582 13.61 33.84 15.27
N PRO A 583 12.78 34.65 14.59
CA PRO A 583 11.38 34.81 14.97
C PRO A 583 10.60 33.51 14.80
N VAL A 584 9.57 33.31 15.63
CA VAL A 584 8.68 32.14 15.51
C VAL A 584 7.89 32.17 14.21
N LYS A 585 7.79 31.03 13.52
CA LYS A 585 7.01 30.85 12.30
C LYS A 585 5.94 29.78 12.47
N PRO A 586 4.91 29.72 11.61
CA PRO A 586 3.86 28.69 11.72
C PRO A 586 4.43 27.26 11.70
N GLY A 587 5.45 26.98 10.88
CA GLY A 587 6.13 25.69 10.80
C GLY A 587 6.86 25.22 12.08
N ASP A 588 7.10 26.13 13.04
CA ASP A 588 7.67 25.82 14.36
C ASP A 588 6.63 25.30 15.38
N MET A 589 5.33 25.40 15.05
CA MET A 589 4.22 25.05 15.94
C MET A 589 3.55 23.75 15.53
N ALA A 590 3.32 22.86 16.49
CA ALA A 590 2.54 21.65 16.30
C ALA A 590 1.39 21.55 17.29
N VAL A 591 0.23 21.11 16.82
CA VAL A 591 -0.94 20.78 17.65
C VAL A 591 -1.10 19.27 17.68
N LEU A 592 -1.01 18.69 18.87
CA LEU A 592 -1.24 17.27 19.09
C LEU A 592 -2.71 17.02 19.41
N VAL A 593 -3.29 16.02 18.75
CA VAL A 593 -4.70 15.63 18.90
C VAL A 593 -4.83 14.11 19.02
N ASN A 594 -5.94 13.63 19.57
CA ASN A 594 -6.25 12.20 19.65
C ASN A 594 -7.10 11.71 18.48
N SER A 595 -7.90 12.60 17.85
CA SER A 595 -8.86 12.23 16.82
C SER A 595 -8.95 13.22 15.66
N GLY A 596 -9.46 12.77 14.51
CA GLY A 596 -9.76 13.64 13.36
C GLY A 596 -10.79 14.73 13.70
N ARG A 597 -11.73 14.46 14.61
CA ARG A 597 -12.71 15.46 15.09
C ARG A 597 -12.04 16.61 15.84
N GLU A 598 -11.04 16.31 16.66
CA GLU A 598 -10.23 17.32 17.33
C GLU A 598 -9.36 18.11 16.33
N ALA A 599 -8.76 17.42 15.36
CA ALA A 599 -8.00 18.07 14.29
C ALA A 599 -8.86 19.09 13.54
N MET A 600 -10.06 18.70 13.11
CA MET A 600 -11.00 19.58 12.42
C MET A 600 -11.39 20.79 13.26
N ALA A 601 -11.64 20.60 14.56
CA ALA A 601 -11.99 21.71 15.45
C ALA A 601 -10.90 22.78 15.52
N VAL A 602 -9.63 22.37 15.71
CA VAL A 602 -8.51 23.34 15.76
C VAL A 602 -8.28 23.97 14.39
N ARG A 603 -8.30 23.18 13.32
CA ARG A 603 -8.10 23.69 11.95
C ARG A 603 -9.13 24.73 11.55
N ALA A 604 -10.40 24.52 11.92
CA ALA A 604 -11.46 25.50 11.67
C ALA A 604 -11.17 26.84 12.37
N HIS A 605 -10.77 26.81 13.65
CA HIS A 605 -10.44 28.03 14.40
C HIS A 605 -9.14 28.71 13.95
N LEU A 606 -8.14 27.96 13.48
CA LEU A 606 -6.92 28.50 12.87
C LEU A 606 -7.23 29.15 11.52
N SER A 607 -8.00 28.47 10.67
CA SER A 607 -8.39 28.97 9.35
C SER A 607 -9.23 30.24 9.45
N ALA A 608 -10.17 30.31 10.40
CA ALA A 608 -10.96 31.50 10.66
C ALA A 608 -10.10 32.72 11.06
N ARG A 609 -8.89 32.49 11.57
CA ARG A 609 -7.93 33.52 11.98
C ARG A 609 -6.76 33.69 11.00
N GLY A 610 -6.88 33.19 9.78
CA GLY A 610 -5.87 33.34 8.72
C GLY A 610 -4.61 32.49 8.91
N VAL A 611 -4.59 31.56 9.87
CA VAL A 611 -3.46 30.63 10.08
C VAL A 611 -3.71 29.35 9.29
N ARG A 612 -2.87 29.10 8.28
CA ARG A 612 -2.91 27.86 7.50
C ARG A 612 -2.29 26.72 8.30
N SER A 613 -2.89 25.53 8.17
CA SER A 613 -2.48 24.32 8.89
C SER A 613 -2.60 23.07 8.03
N VAL A 614 -1.75 22.08 8.30
CA VAL A 614 -1.74 20.77 7.63
C VAL A 614 -2.03 19.67 8.66
N TYR A 615 -2.87 18.70 8.30
CA TYR A 615 -3.11 17.52 9.13
C TYR A 615 -2.20 16.38 8.68
N LEU A 616 -1.14 16.06 9.45
CA LEU A 616 -0.14 15.04 9.05
C LEU A 616 -0.66 13.60 9.16
N SER A 617 -1.76 13.42 9.88
CA SER A 617 -2.44 12.13 10.05
C SER A 617 -3.61 11.94 9.09
N ASP A 618 -3.69 12.78 8.05
CA ASP A 618 -4.69 12.63 7.00
C ASP A 618 -4.49 11.30 6.27
N ARG A 619 -5.61 10.64 6.00
CA ARG A 619 -5.72 9.37 5.26
C ARG A 619 -6.65 9.53 4.06
N GLU A 620 -7.05 10.76 3.73
CA GLU A 620 -7.87 11.03 2.57
C GLU A 620 -7.17 10.55 1.29
N SER A 621 -7.92 9.78 0.51
CA SER A 621 -7.54 9.40 -0.83
C SER A 621 -7.55 10.63 -1.72
N VAL A 622 -6.65 10.67 -2.70
CA VAL A 622 -6.78 11.62 -3.81
C VAL A 622 -8.02 11.31 -4.66
N PHE A 623 -8.52 10.07 -4.64
CA PHE A 623 -9.78 9.70 -5.32
C PHE A 623 -11.02 10.28 -4.65
N ASP A 624 -10.97 10.62 -3.36
CA ASP A 624 -12.07 11.29 -2.65
C ASP A 624 -12.12 12.81 -2.95
N SER A 625 -11.12 13.32 -3.67
CA SER A 625 -11.05 14.74 -4.00
C SER A 625 -12.13 15.11 -5.03
N PRO A 626 -12.65 16.35 -4.99
CA PRO A 626 -13.58 16.81 -6.02
C PRO A 626 -12.93 16.77 -7.42
N GLN A 627 -11.60 16.89 -7.49
CA GLN A 627 -10.83 16.81 -8.73
C GLN A 627 -10.98 15.44 -9.42
N ALA A 628 -11.15 14.35 -8.69
CA ALA A 628 -11.31 13.01 -9.28
C ALA A 628 -12.60 12.90 -10.11
N GLY A 629 -13.71 13.45 -9.59
CA GLY A 629 -14.98 13.52 -10.32
C GLY A 629 -14.91 14.42 -11.56
N GLU A 630 -14.21 15.55 -11.47
CA GLU A 630 -13.96 16.43 -12.63
C GLU A 630 -13.11 15.74 -13.70
N LEU A 631 -12.06 15.02 -13.29
CA LEU A 631 -11.19 14.27 -14.18
C LEU A 631 -11.95 13.14 -14.90
N HIS A 632 -12.86 12.45 -14.20
CA HIS A 632 -13.76 11.46 -14.81
C HIS A 632 -14.60 12.08 -15.94
N CYS A 633 -15.15 13.30 -15.74
CA CYS A 633 -15.86 14.02 -16.81
C CYS A 633 -14.94 14.33 -18.00
N TRP A 634 -13.69 14.75 -17.75
CA TRP A 634 -12.73 15.03 -18.83
C TRP A 634 -12.40 13.80 -19.64
N LEU A 635 -12.09 12.68 -18.97
CA LEU A 635 -11.78 11.42 -19.63
C LEU A 635 -12.96 10.91 -20.45
N ALA A 636 -14.17 10.95 -19.91
CA ALA A 636 -15.38 10.55 -20.64
C ALA A 636 -15.59 11.40 -21.90
N ALA A 637 -15.41 12.71 -21.82
CA ALA A 637 -15.49 13.61 -22.98
C ALA A 637 -14.35 13.41 -23.99
N CYS A 638 -13.15 13.06 -23.54
CA CYS A 638 -12.04 12.76 -24.44
C CYS A 638 -12.22 11.40 -25.13
N ALA A 639 -12.81 10.42 -24.47
CA ALA A 639 -13.10 9.11 -25.05
C ALA A 639 -14.23 9.16 -26.09
N ASP A 640 -15.24 10.01 -25.87
CA ASP A 640 -16.39 10.18 -26.76
C ASP A 640 -16.65 11.68 -27.05
N PRO A 641 -15.81 12.31 -27.89
CA PRO A 641 -15.85 13.76 -28.13
C PRO A 641 -17.08 14.24 -28.93
N GLU A 642 -17.78 13.32 -29.62
CA GLU A 642 -18.99 13.62 -30.38
C GLU A 642 -20.25 13.63 -29.49
N ASN A 643 -20.13 13.20 -28.24
CA ASN A 643 -21.22 13.19 -27.29
C ASN A 643 -21.38 14.55 -26.59
N ASP A 644 -22.32 15.35 -27.10
CA ASP A 644 -22.60 16.70 -26.62
C ASP A 644 -22.72 16.79 -25.09
N ARG A 645 -23.40 15.83 -24.46
CA ARG A 645 -23.66 15.84 -23.02
C ARG A 645 -22.36 15.68 -22.23
N LEU A 646 -21.48 14.78 -22.64
CA LEU A 646 -20.20 14.52 -21.96
C LEU A 646 -19.26 15.71 -22.13
N LEU A 647 -19.16 16.25 -23.35
CA LEU A 647 -18.30 17.39 -23.64
C LEU A 647 -18.74 18.64 -22.87
N ARG A 648 -20.06 18.91 -22.81
CA ARG A 648 -20.60 20.02 -21.99
C ARG A 648 -20.31 19.83 -20.50
N ALA A 649 -20.46 18.61 -19.98
CA ALA A 649 -20.14 18.31 -18.59
C ALA A 649 -18.67 18.58 -18.27
N ALA A 650 -17.75 18.14 -19.15
CA ALA A 650 -16.32 18.42 -19.00
C ALA A 650 -16.01 19.92 -19.04
N LEU A 651 -16.52 20.65 -20.05
CA LEU A 651 -16.31 22.09 -20.21
C LEU A 651 -16.85 22.93 -19.04
N ALA A 652 -17.91 22.45 -18.37
CA ALA A 652 -18.52 23.10 -17.21
C ALA A 652 -17.80 22.82 -15.87
N THR A 653 -16.77 21.96 -15.85
CA THR A 653 -16.04 21.66 -14.62
C THR A 653 -15.30 22.89 -14.04
N PRO A 654 -15.32 23.10 -12.71
CA PRO A 654 -14.61 24.20 -12.05
C PRO A 654 -13.13 24.33 -12.41
N LEU A 655 -12.43 23.20 -12.58
CA LEU A 655 -11.01 23.16 -12.92
C LEU A 655 -10.72 23.76 -14.30
N LEU A 656 -11.57 23.54 -15.31
CA LEU A 656 -11.42 24.21 -16.62
C LEU A 656 -11.77 25.70 -16.54
N GLY A 657 -12.65 26.07 -15.59
CA GLY A 657 -12.91 27.46 -15.20
C GLY A 657 -13.37 28.37 -16.33
N LEU A 658 -14.15 27.84 -17.26
CA LEU A 658 -14.85 28.67 -18.26
C LEU A 658 -15.90 29.55 -17.56
N SER A 659 -16.02 30.80 -18.00
CA SER A 659 -17.04 31.71 -17.46
C SER A 659 -18.44 31.29 -17.91
N TRP A 660 -19.48 31.67 -17.14
CA TRP A 660 -20.87 31.45 -17.51
C TRP A 660 -21.20 32.00 -18.92
N GLN A 661 -20.60 33.12 -19.30
CA GLN A 661 -20.76 33.71 -20.65
C GLN A 661 -20.09 32.86 -21.74
N ALA A 662 -18.94 32.24 -21.46
CA ALA A 662 -18.27 31.35 -22.40
C ALA A 662 -19.08 30.06 -22.58
N LEU A 663 -19.62 29.50 -21.49
CA LEU A 663 -20.49 28.33 -21.53
C LEU A 663 -21.80 28.60 -22.28
N ASP A 664 -22.41 29.77 -22.08
CA ASP A 664 -23.62 30.16 -22.80
C ASP A 664 -23.36 30.36 -24.31
N ARG A 665 -22.19 30.90 -24.68
CA ARG A 665 -21.81 31.05 -26.09
C ARG A 665 -21.73 29.71 -26.82
N LEU A 666 -21.27 28.64 -26.15
CA LEU A 666 -21.24 27.29 -26.73
C LEU A 666 -22.63 26.76 -27.13
N ASN A 667 -23.72 27.34 -26.60
CA ASN A 667 -25.09 26.96 -26.97
C ASN A 667 -25.61 27.67 -28.22
N HIS A 668 -25.04 28.83 -28.52
CA HIS A 668 -25.58 29.75 -29.53
C HIS A 668 -24.64 29.92 -30.74
N ASP A 669 -23.36 29.55 -30.60
CA ASP A 669 -22.32 29.65 -31.61
C ASP A 669 -21.84 28.26 -32.02
N GLU A 670 -22.37 27.75 -33.14
CA GLU A 670 -22.03 26.44 -33.69
C GLU A 670 -20.55 26.32 -34.07
N GLN A 671 -19.91 27.41 -34.51
CA GLN A 671 -18.49 27.39 -34.90
C GLN A 671 -17.58 27.25 -33.67
N GLU A 672 -17.90 27.96 -32.58
CA GLU A 672 -17.16 27.80 -31.32
C GLU A 672 -17.39 26.40 -30.73
N TRP A 673 -18.59 25.84 -30.85
CA TRP A 673 -18.88 24.46 -30.45
C TRP A 673 -18.04 23.44 -31.26
N GLU A 674 -18.07 23.52 -32.59
CA GLU A 674 -17.30 22.65 -33.47
C GLU A 674 -15.78 22.74 -33.17
N ARG A 675 -15.28 23.95 -32.87
CA ARG A 675 -13.89 24.16 -32.45
C ARG A 675 -13.54 23.40 -31.18
N ARG A 676 -14.47 23.29 -30.22
CA ARG A 676 -14.28 22.52 -28.98
C ARG A 676 -14.38 21.02 -29.22
N VAL A 677 -15.31 20.56 -30.05
CA VAL A 677 -15.38 19.16 -30.48
C VAL A 677 -14.05 18.75 -31.12
N MET A 678 -13.56 19.53 -32.09
CA MET A 678 -12.27 19.25 -32.75
C MET A 678 -11.08 19.36 -31.79
N GLN A 679 -11.16 20.16 -30.74
CA GLN A 679 -10.15 20.19 -29.68
C GLN A 679 -10.10 18.86 -28.91
N PHE A 680 -11.27 18.30 -28.54
CA PHE A 680 -11.34 17.02 -27.83
C PHE A 680 -11.05 15.82 -28.73
N VAL A 681 -11.36 15.86 -30.03
CA VAL A 681 -10.88 14.86 -31.00
C VAL A 681 -9.35 14.79 -31.02
N ARG A 682 -8.65 15.93 -30.92
CA ARG A 682 -7.18 15.93 -30.80
C ARG A 682 -6.70 15.33 -29.47
N TYR A 683 -7.45 15.50 -28.38
CA TYR A 683 -7.13 14.87 -27.11
C TYR A 683 -7.31 13.35 -27.17
N GLN A 684 -8.40 12.87 -27.78
CA GLN A 684 -8.62 11.45 -28.04
C GLN A 684 -7.46 10.84 -28.84
N GLN A 685 -7.05 11.49 -29.94
CA GLN A 685 -5.92 11.05 -30.75
C GLN A 685 -4.61 11.02 -29.94
N CYS A 686 -4.36 12.05 -29.12
CA CYS A 686 -3.21 12.09 -28.24
C CYS A 686 -3.23 10.95 -27.22
N TRP A 687 -4.39 10.62 -26.65
CA TRP A 687 -4.53 9.51 -25.73
C TRP A 687 -4.21 8.18 -26.42
N ARG A 688 -4.83 7.89 -27.56
CA ARG A 688 -4.60 6.65 -28.32
C ARG A 688 -3.15 6.46 -28.76
N GLN A 689 -2.46 7.55 -29.09
CA GLN A 689 -1.12 7.51 -29.65
C GLN A 689 0.00 7.63 -28.62
N GLN A 690 -0.22 8.35 -27.52
CA GLN A 690 0.84 8.71 -26.55
C GLN A 690 0.48 8.35 -25.10
N GLY A 691 -0.77 8.00 -24.82
CA GLY A 691 -1.27 7.67 -23.47
C GLY A 691 -2.03 8.82 -22.79
N VAL A 692 -2.60 8.49 -21.62
CA VAL A 692 -3.50 9.40 -20.87
C VAL A 692 -2.77 10.61 -20.31
N LEU A 693 -1.54 10.46 -19.80
CA LEU A 693 -0.81 11.55 -19.16
C LEU A 693 -0.40 12.67 -20.15
N PRO A 694 0.13 12.39 -21.35
CA PRO A 694 0.37 13.42 -22.36
C PRO A 694 -0.91 14.18 -22.76
N MET A 695 -2.03 13.45 -22.91
CA MET A 695 -3.33 14.05 -23.20
C MET A 695 -3.76 15.01 -22.09
N LEU A 696 -3.74 14.57 -20.82
CA LEU A 696 -4.11 15.39 -19.68
C LEU A 696 -3.20 16.62 -19.53
N ARG A 697 -1.87 16.46 -19.70
CA ARG A 697 -0.92 17.58 -19.66
C ARG A 697 -1.22 18.62 -20.74
N ARG A 698 -1.57 18.17 -21.95
CA ARG A 698 -1.95 19.07 -23.04
C ARG A 698 -3.23 19.83 -22.71
N LEU A 699 -4.25 19.14 -22.20
CA LEU A 699 -5.50 19.76 -21.77
C LEU A 699 -5.28 20.78 -20.65
N LEU A 700 -4.50 20.44 -19.62
CA LEU A 700 -4.16 21.35 -18.52
C LEU A 700 -3.50 22.64 -19.03
N TRP A 701 -2.61 22.52 -20.02
CA TRP A 701 -1.90 23.66 -20.60
C TRP A 701 -2.78 24.51 -21.54
N GLU A 702 -3.55 23.88 -22.43
CA GLU A 702 -4.46 24.58 -23.35
C GLU A 702 -5.60 25.33 -22.63
N PHE A 703 -5.98 24.90 -21.41
CA PHE A 703 -6.95 25.58 -20.54
C PHE A 703 -6.33 26.40 -19.39
N ASP A 704 -5.01 26.58 -19.41
CA ASP A 704 -4.24 27.39 -18.44
C ASP A 704 -4.55 27.04 -16.96
N VAL A 705 -4.83 25.76 -16.69
CA VAL A 705 -5.26 25.28 -15.37
C VAL A 705 -4.21 25.55 -14.29
N PRO A 706 -2.91 25.22 -14.48
CA PRO A 706 -1.90 25.43 -13.44
C PRO A 706 -1.76 26.91 -13.03
N ARG A 707 -1.70 27.81 -14.00
CA ARG A 707 -1.56 29.25 -13.74
C ARG A 707 -2.75 29.80 -12.96
N ARG A 708 -3.97 29.44 -13.35
CA ARG A 708 -5.20 29.89 -12.66
C ARG A 708 -5.27 29.38 -11.22
N LEU A 709 -4.97 28.10 -11.00
CA LEU A 709 -4.99 27.51 -9.66
C LEU A 709 -3.93 28.12 -8.74
N LEU A 710 -2.71 28.35 -9.24
CA LEU A 710 -1.65 28.98 -8.46
C LEU A 710 -1.94 30.45 -8.15
N ALA A 711 -2.52 31.20 -9.10
CA ALA A 711 -2.95 32.58 -8.86
C ALA A 711 -4.07 32.69 -7.81
N ALA A 712 -4.89 31.65 -7.66
CA ALA A 712 -5.94 31.54 -6.63
C ALA A 712 -5.46 30.90 -5.31
N ASP A 713 -4.15 30.72 -5.12
CA ASP A 713 -3.55 30.03 -3.95
C ASP A 713 -4.05 28.58 -3.75
N ASN A 714 -4.44 27.91 -4.83
CA ASN A 714 -4.97 26.54 -4.82
C ASN A 714 -3.96 25.52 -5.37
N ALA A 715 -2.73 25.54 -4.82
CA ALA A 715 -1.68 24.57 -5.18
C ALA A 715 -2.06 23.11 -4.86
N ARG A 716 -2.98 22.90 -3.92
CA ARG A 716 -3.50 21.57 -3.54
C ARG A 716 -4.26 20.93 -4.70
N ALA A 717 -5.26 21.63 -5.27
CA ALA A 717 -6.04 21.10 -6.39
C ALA A 717 -5.15 20.76 -7.60
N LEU A 718 -4.13 21.59 -7.88
CA LEU A 718 -3.18 21.31 -8.95
C LEU A 718 -2.39 20.01 -8.68
N THR A 719 -1.91 19.84 -7.45
CA THR A 719 -1.14 18.65 -7.07
C THR A 719 -2.02 17.39 -7.08
N ASP A 720 -3.26 17.50 -6.61
CA ASP A 720 -4.22 16.39 -6.63
C ASP A 720 -4.52 15.94 -8.08
N VAL A 721 -4.71 16.87 -9.01
CA VAL A 721 -4.90 16.54 -10.44
C VAL A 721 -3.67 15.90 -11.07
N LEU A 722 -2.47 16.40 -10.77
CA LEU A 722 -1.22 15.81 -11.27
C LEU A 722 -1.02 14.40 -10.72
N HIS A 723 -1.27 14.20 -9.42
CA HIS A 723 -1.16 12.90 -8.77
C HIS A 723 -2.17 11.90 -9.36
N LEU A 724 -3.44 12.30 -9.53
CA LEU A 724 -4.45 11.48 -10.22
C LEU A 724 -3.99 11.13 -11.64
N SER A 725 -3.38 12.06 -12.37
CA SER A 725 -2.88 11.82 -13.72
C SER A 725 -1.75 10.77 -13.76
N GLU A 726 -0.90 10.76 -12.74
CA GLU A 726 0.17 9.75 -12.57
C GLU A 726 -0.40 8.37 -12.22
N LEU A 727 -1.35 8.29 -11.29
CA LEU A 727 -2.04 7.04 -10.94
C LEU A 727 -2.78 6.45 -12.14
N LEU A 728 -3.45 7.29 -12.94
CA LEU A 728 -4.11 6.85 -14.17
C LEU A 728 -3.11 6.37 -15.22
N GLN A 729 -1.93 6.99 -15.31
CA GLN A 729 -0.88 6.51 -16.22
C GLN A 729 -0.35 5.14 -15.80
N GLN A 730 -0.12 4.93 -14.51
CA GLN A 730 0.29 3.62 -13.98
C GLN A 730 -0.77 2.54 -14.26
N ALA A 731 -2.05 2.85 -14.00
CA ALA A 731 -3.16 1.93 -14.28
C ALA A 731 -3.30 1.63 -15.77
N SER A 732 -3.04 2.59 -16.65
CA SER A 732 -3.16 2.42 -18.11
C SER A 732 -2.20 1.37 -18.70
N VAL A 733 -1.14 1.00 -17.99
CA VAL A 733 -0.20 -0.07 -18.42
C VAL A 733 -0.85 -1.46 -18.33
N HIS A 734 -1.82 -1.64 -17.43
CA HIS A 734 -2.46 -2.93 -17.16
C HIS A 734 -3.91 -3.01 -17.68
N LEU A 735 -4.42 -1.92 -18.25
CA LEU A 735 -5.80 -1.80 -18.71
C LEU A 735 -5.85 -1.55 -20.21
N ASP A 736 -6.56 -2.43 -20.93
CA ASP A 736 -6.74 -2.28 -22.36
C ASP A 736 -7.89 -1.29 -22.68
N GLY A 737 -7.53 -0.12 -23.21
CA GLY A 737 -8.47 0.85 -23.79
C GLY A 737 -8.96 1.97 -22.86
N GLU A 738 -9.53 3.00 -23.47
CA GLU A 738 -9.94 4.26 -22.82
C GLU A 738 -11.05 4.05 -21.79
N HIS A 739 -12.06 3.24 -22.13
CA HIS A 739 -13.20 2.96 -21.25
C HIS A 739 -12.84 2.11 -20.03
N ALA A 740 -11.85 1.22 -20.15
CA ALA A 740 -11.36 0.44 -19.02
C ALA A 740 -10.75 1.36 -17.95
N LEU A 741 -9.98 2.37 -18.37
CA LEU A 741 -9.39 3.35 -17.46
C LEU A 741 -10.44 4.28 -16.83
N ILE A 742 -11.48 4.69 -17.58
CA ILE A 742 -12.61 5.47 -17.04
C ILE A 742 -13.36 4.68 -15.97
N ARG A 743 -13.64 3.39 -16.25
CA ARG A 743 -14.31 2.50 -15.29
C ARG A 743 -13.44 2.32 -14.03
N TYR A 744 -12.14 2.10 -14.20
CA TYR A 744 -11.20 2.00 -13.10
C TYR A 744 -11.24 3.24 -12.20
N LEU A 745 -11.22 4.45 -12.77
CA LEU A 745 -11.34 5.69 -11.97
C LEU A 745 -12.67 5.74 -11.21
N ALA A 746 -13.78 5.37 -11.85
CA ALA A 746 -15.09 5.33 -11.20
C ALA A 746 -15.16 4.33 -10.04
N GLU A 747 -14.55 3.16 -10.20
CA GLU A 747 -14.44 2.13 -9.16
C GLU A 747 -13.57 2.61 -7.98
N GLN A 748 -12.42 3.24 -8.26
CA GLN A 748 -11.55 3.80 -7.22
C GLN A 748 -12.21 4.94 -6.43
N CYS A 749 -13.01 5.79 -7.08
CA CYS A 749 -13.79 6.83 -6.39
C CYS A 749 -14.92 6.27 -5.50
N GLN A 750 -15.30 5.00 -5.65
CA GLN A 750 -16.32 4.33 -4.85
C GLN A 750 -15.73 3.40 -3.79
N ALA A 751 -14.41 3.15 -3.83
CA ALA A 751 -13.75 2.25 -2.90
C ALA A 751 -13.57 2.90 -1.51
N ASP A 752 -13.98 2.20 -0.46
CA ASP A 752 -13.87 2.68 0.93
C ASP A 752 -12.44 2.59 1.50
N ASN A 753 -11.55 1.83 0.86
CA ASN A 753 -10.18 1.58 1.33
C ASN A 753 -9.12 2.15 0.38
N PRO A 754 -8.51 3.30 0.70
CA PRO A 754 -7.40 3.82 -0.08
C PRO A 754 -6.11 3.01 0.14
N SER A 755 -5.43 2.65 -0.97
CA SER A 755 -4.06 2.16 -0.93
C SER A 755 -3.09 3.26 -0.44
N SER A 756 -1.89 2.89 0.03
CA SER A 756 -0.90 3.88 0.48
C SER A 756 -0.53 4.89 -0.61
N ASP A 757 -0.55 4.44 -1.86
CA ASP A 757 -0.12 5.21 -3.03
C ASP A 757 -1.23 6.15 -3.52
N SER A 758 -2.50 5.90 -3.16
CA SER A 758 -3.60 6.80 -3.45
C SER A 758 -3.77 7.92 -2.42
N LEU A 759 -2.97 7.94 -1.35
CA LEU A 759 -3.01 9.02 -0.35
C LEU A 759 -2.56 10.35 -0.95
N LYS A 760 -3.19 11.45 -0.54
CA LYS A 760 -2.82 12.80 -1.00
C LYS A 760 -1.34 13.11 -0.75
N VAL A 761 -0.62 13.49 -1.81
CA VAL A 761 0.80 13.87 -1.76
C VAL A 761 0.99 15.17 -0.97
N ARG A 762 2.06 15.26 -0.19
CA ARG A 762 2.39 16.44 0.62
C ARG A 762 2.98 17.54 -0.25
N LEU A 763 2.59 18.79 0.02
CA LEU A 763 3.22 19.94 -0.63
C LEU A 763 4.50 20.30 0.13
N GLU A 764 5.55 20.72 -0.58
CA GLU A 764 6.75 21.26 0.09
C GLU A 764 6.42 22.48 0.97
N SER A 765 5.47 23.31 0.53
CA SER A 765 4.96 24.45 1.31
C SER A 765 4.26 24.05 2.62
N ASP A 766 3.84 22.78 2.78
CA ASP A 766 3.22 22.32 4.02
C ASP A 766 4.21 22.32 5.19
N ALA A 767 5.53 22.29 4.92
CA ALA A 767 6.58 22.35 5.94
C ALA A 767 6.56 23.67 6.74
N ASP A 768 6.12 24.76 6.10
CA ASP A 768 6.04 26.11 6.69
C ASP A 768 4.71 26.38 7.40
N LEU A 769 3.77 25.43 7.39
CA LEU A 769 2.44 25.55 8.02
C LEU A 769 2.42 24.99 9.45
N VAL A 770 1.41 25.39 10.21
CA VAL A 770 1.11 24.76 11.50
C VAL A 770 0.81 23.27 11.29
N LYS A 771 1.49 22.41 12.05
CA LYS A 771 1.35 20.96 11.93
C LYS A 771 0.33 20.44 12.93
N VAL A 772 -0.82 19.99 12.47
CA VAL A 772 -1.79 19.26 13.30
C VAL A 772 -1.51 17.76 13.12
N VAL A 773 -1.24 17.04 14.21
CA VAL A 773 -0.80 15.63 14.14
C VAL A 773 -1.39 14.83 15.27
N THR A 774 -1.70 13.55 15.02
CA THR A 774 -2.15 12.67 16.10
C THR A 774 -0.99 12.30 17.02
N VAL A 775 -1.25 12.07 18.31
CA VAL A 775 -0.22 11.62 19.27
C VAL A 775 0.51 10.36 18.76
N HIS A 776 -0.20 9.43 18.14
CA HIS A 776 0.40 8.23 17.54
C HIS A 776 1.40 8.52 16.41
N LYS A 777 1.14 9.51 15.56
CA LYS A 777 2.07 9.90 14.48
C LYS A 777 3.18 10.83 14.96
N SER A 778 3.03 11.47 16.12
CA SER A 778 4.07 12.34 16.68
C SER A 778 5.19 11.57 17.38
N LYS A 779 4.98 10.29 17.72
CA LYS A 779 6.03 9.40 18.25
C LYS A 779 7.24 9.41 17.32
N GLY A 780 8.43 9.56 17.90
CA GLY A 780 9.69 9.76 17.16
C GLY A 780 9.95 11.20 16.70
N LEU A 781 8.90 11.96 16.35
CA LEU A 781 9.01 13.36 15.90
C LEU A 781 9.26 14.34 17.05
N GLU A 782 9.74 15.53 16.69
CA GLU A 782 9.98 16.65 17.60
C GLU A 782 9.51 17.97 16.99
N TYR A 783 9.07 18.88 17.84
CA TYR A 783 8.62 20.20 17.43
C TYR A 783 9.14 21.28 18.38
N PRO A 784 9.51 22.47 17.89
CA PRO A 784 9.90 23.58 18.75
C PRO A 784 8.84 23.90 19.81
N LEU A 785 7.61 24.13 19.37
CA LEU A 785 6.46 24.50 20.19
C LEU A 785 5.33 23.50 20.01
N VAL A 786 4.74 23.02 21.11
CA VAL A 786 3.67 22.01 21.07
C VAL A 786 2.42 22.50 21.81
N PHE A 787 1.25 22.27 21.22
CA PHE A 787 -0.03 22.59 21.80
C PHE A 787 -0.85 21.30 21.98
N LEU A 788 -1.34 21.07 23.19
CA LEU A 788 -2.22 19.95 23.54
C LEU A 788 -3.53 20.50 24.14
N PRO A 789 -4.41 21.10 23.32
CA PRO A 789 -5.61 21.78 23.79
C PRO A 789 -6.63 20.83 24.43
N PHE A 790 -6.59 19.54 24.09
CA PHE A 790 -7.58 18.54 24.52
C PHE A 790 -7.00 17.53 25.51
N ALA A 791 -6.05 17.94 26.36
CA ALA A 791 -5.36 17.07 27.31
C ALA A 791 -6.29 16.26 28.23
N CYS A 792 -7.47 16.81 28.58
CA CYS A 792 -8.45 16.14 29.44
C CYS A 792 -9.43 15.24 28.68
N ALA A 793 -9.38 15.16 27.35
CA ALA A 793 -10.32 14.35 26.58
C ALA A 793 -10.03 12.84 26.73
N PHE A 794 -11.06 12.05 27.00
CA PHE A 794 -11.01 10.59 27.08
C PHE A 794 -12.32 9.97 26.59
N ARG A 795 -12.32 8.65 26.36
CA ARG A 795 -13.51 7.82 26.09
C ARG A 795 -13.46 6.61 27.01
N THR A 796 -14.45 6.46 27.88
CA THR A 796 -14.58 5.28 28.75
C THR A 796 -14.96 4.04 27.96
N ILE A 797 -14.52 2.88 28.43
CA ILE A 797 -15.04 1.59 28.00
C ILE A 797 -16.46 1.41 28.56
N SER A 798 -17.35 0.82 27.75
CA SER A 798 -18.75 0.58 28.08
C SER A 798 -19.15 -0.86 27.73
N HIS A 799 -20.32 -1.31 28.19
CA HIS A 799 -20.85 -2.63 27.85
C HIS A 799 -21.06 -2.86 26.34
N ARG A 800 -20.98 -1.81 25.52
CA ARG A 800 -21.13 -1.88 24.06
C ARG A 800 -19.80 -2.12 23.34
N ASP A 801 -18.68 -1.99 24.03
CA ASP A 801 -17.34 -2.08 23.43
C ASP A 801 -16.81 -3.54 23.41
N VAL A 802 -17.72 -4.51 23.26
CA VAL A 802 -17.35 -5.93 23.11
C VAL A 802 -16.66 -6.18 21.74
N PRO A 803 -15.64 -7.05 21.67
CA PRO A 803 -15.03 -7.79 22.79
C PRO A 803 -14.26 -6.91 23.77
N LEU A 804 -14.46 -7.15 25.06
CA LEU A 804 -13.63 -6.55 26.10
C LEU A 804 -12.33 -7.33 26.18
N LYS A 805 -11.21 -6.60 26.19
CA LYS A 805 -9.85 -7.14 26.29
C LYS A 805 -9.21 -6.57 27.54
N PHE A 806 -8.70 -7.45 28.41
CA PHE A 806 -7.97 -7.10 29.61
C PHE A 806 -7.08 -8.26 30.03
N HIS A 807 -6.11 -8.02 30.90
CA HIS A 807 -5.27 -9.08 31.45
C HIS A 807 -5.75 -9.46 32.86
N ASP A 808 -5.67 -10.76 33.15
CA ASP A 808 -5.88 -11.25 34.51
C ASP A 808 -4.65 -11.00 35.40
N ASP A 809 -4.76 -11.38 36.67
CA ASP A 809 -3.72 -11.11 37.68
C ASP A 809 -2.41 -11.87 37.38
N ASP A 810 -2.46 -12.92 36.53
CA ASP A 810 -1.29 -13.66 36.03
C ASP A 810 -0.66 -13.02 34.78
N GLY A 811 -1.27 -11.93 34.27
CA GLY A 811 -0.86 -11.22 33.08
C GLY A 811 -1.22 -11.94 31.78
N GLN A 812 -2.24 -12.82 31.79
CA GLN A 812 -2.76 -13.48 30.59
C GLN A 812 -3.91 -12.68 30.00
N LEU A 813 -3.93 -12.55 28.67
CA LEU A 813 -5.00 -11.88 27.96
C LEU A 813 -6.32 -12.66 28.13
N ARG A 814 -7.37 -11.95 28.55
CA ARG A 814 -8.75 -12.44 28.62
C ARG A 814 -9.61 -11.66 27.63
N LEU A 815 -10.45 -12.39 26.92
CA LEU A 815 -11.40 -11.84 25.96
C LEU A 815 -12.82 -12.21 26.38
N GLU A 816 -13.63 -11.20 26.68
CA GLU A 816 -15.04 -11.36 27.05
C GLU A 816 -15.97 -10.78 25.98
N LEU A 817 -16.89 -11.62 25.49
CA LEU A 817 -17.94 -11.23 24.53
C LEU A 817 -19.23 -10.76 25.21
N ILE A 818 -19.34 -10.97 26.52
CA ILE A 818 -20.45 -10.54 27.36
C ILE A 818 -19.87 -9.59 28.39
N ALA A 819 -20.34 -8.34 28.39
CA ALA A 819 -19.76 -7.29 29.22
C ALA A 819 -20.27 -7.38 30.67
N SER A 820 -19.49 -7.98 31.56
CA SER A 820 -19.68 -7.86 33.01
C SER A 820 -19.18 -6.51 33.52
N ASP A 821 -19.73 -6.01 34.64
CA ASP A 821 -19.26 -4.77 35.27
C ASP A 821 -17.77 -4.85 35.64
N GLU A 822 -17.31 -6.02 36.09
CA GLU A 822 -15.89 -6.26 36.41
C GLU A 822 -14.99 -6.18 35.18
N ALA A 823 -15.38 -6.84 34.08
CA ALA A 823 -14.61 -6.80 32.84
C ALA A 823 -14.55 -5.40 32.22
N VAL A 824 -15.64 -4.65 32.27
CA VAL A 824 -15.66 -3.23 31.83
C VAL A 824 -14.69 -2.40 32.68
N ALA A 825 -14.70 -2.58 33.99
CA ALA A 825 -13.80 -1.85 34.90
C ALA A 825 -12.32 -2.20 34.65
N ARG A 826 -11.98 -3.48 34.47
CA ARG A 826 -10.61 -3.92 34.15
C ARG A 826 -10.15 -3.37 32.80
N ALA A 827 -10.99 -3.45 31.76
CA ALA A 827 -10.67 -2.91 30.44
C ALA A 827 -10.50 -1.38 30.45
N ASP A 828 -11.34 -0.64 31.20
CA ASP A 828 -11.21 0.82 31.34
C ASP A 828 -9.94 1.22 32.09
N HIS A 829 -9.49 0.40 33.04
CA HIS A 829 -8.23 0.57 33.75
C HIS A 829 -7.01 0.44 32.83
N GLU A 830 -6.95 -0.60 31.99
CA GLU A 830 -5.87 -0.75 31.00
C GLU A 830 -5.89 0.38 29.95
N ARG A 831 -7.08 0.82 29.53
CA ARG A 831 -7.26 1.98 28.67
C ARG A 831 -6.69 3.25 29.31
N LEU A 832 -6.87 3.45 30.63
CA LEU A 832 -6.24 4.58 31.34
C LEU A 832 -4.71 4.46 31.35
N GLY A 833 -4.17 3.25 31.54
CA GLY A 833 -2.74 2.99 31.44
C GLY A 833 -2.16 3.34 30.07
N GLU A 834 -2.88 3.04 28.98
CA GLU A 834 -2.50 3.49 27.64
C GLU A 834 -2.58 5.01 27.47
N ASP A 835 -3.63 5.66 27.98
CA ASP A 835 -3.78 7.11 27.91
C ASP A 835 -2.70 7.87 28.67
N LEU A 836 -2.22 7.35 29.81
CA LEU A 836 -1.07 7.91 30.55
C LEU A 836 0.21 7.88 29.70
N ARG A 837 0.43 6.79 28.95
CA ARG A 837 1.56 6.66 28.02
C ARG A 837 1.40 7.58 26.80
N LYS A 838 0.19 7.72 26.25
CA LYS A 838 -0.10 8.72 25.20
C LYS A 838 0.18 10.14 25.70
N PHE A 839 -0.20 10.45 26.92
CA PHE A 839 0.07 11.74 27.54
C PHE A 839 1.59 11.96 27.71
N TYR A 840 2.35 10.97 28.19
CA TYR A 840 3.81 11.03 28.26
C TYR A 840 4.45 11.28 26.87
N VAL A 841 4.01 10.53 25.84
CA VAL A 841 4.48 10.74 24.46
C VAL A 841 4.19 12.17 24.00
N ALA A 842 2.99 12.68 24.25
CA ALA A 842 2.59 14.04 23.86
C ALA A 842 3.46 15.12 24.52
N LEU A 843 3.68 15.02 25.83
CA LEU A 843 4.50 15.97 26.61
C LEU A 843 5.96 15.99 26.15
N THR A 844 6.49 14.84 25.73
CA THR A 844 7.91 14.70 25.33
C THR A 844 8.20 15.10 23.88
N ARG A 845 7.22 15.61 23.11
CA ARG A 845 7.45 16.08 21.74
C ARG A 845 8.02 17.50 21.67
N ALA A 846 7.82 18.29 22.71
CA ALA A 846 8.22 19.69 22.76
C ALA A 846 9.73 19.83 23.00
N ARG A 847 10.39 20.68 22.23
CA ARG A 847 11.79 21.05 22.44
C ARG A 847 11.92 22.19 23.45
N TYR A 848 11.08 23.22 23.36
CA TYR A 848 11.20 24.42 24.19
C TYR A 848 9.99 24.68 25.08
N ALA A 849 8.77 24.62 24.53
CA ALA A 849 7.57 24.93 25.28
C ALA A 849 6.34 24.12 24.86
N LEU A 850 5.45 23.88 25.83
CA LEU A 850 4.22 23.11 25.71
C LEU A 850 3.05 23.86 26.36
N TRP A 851 1.91 23.90 25.69
CA TRP A 851 0.65 24.40 26.24
C TRP A 851 -0.36 23.27 26.43
N LEU A 852 -0.92 23.13 27.64
CA LEU A 852 -1.89 22.10 28.02
C LEU A 852 -3.26 22.73 28.32
N GLY A 853 -4.31 22.27 27.65
CA GLY A 853 -5.68 22.69 27.96
C GLY A 853 -6.29 21.82 29.07
N ILE A 854 -6.38 22.34 30.30
CA ILE A 854 -6.92 21.64 31.46
C ILE A 854 -8.20 22.33 31.93
N ALA A 855 -9.27 21.57 32.14
CA ALA A 855 -10.56 22.12 32.57
C ALA A 855 -11.33 21.10 33.40
N PRO A 856 -12.33 21.53 34.20
CA PRO A 856 -13.17 20.62 34.97
C PRO A 856 -14.13 19.89 34.02
N LEU A 857 -13.64 18.88 33.30
CA LEU A 857 -14.44 18.02 32.43
C LEU A 857 -15.23 17.02 33.28
N LYS A 858 -16.47 16.70 32.92
CA LYS A 858 -17.22 15.62 33.60
C LYS A 858 -16.43 14.30 33.56
N GLY A 859 -16.11 13.75 34.73
CA GLY A 859 -15.31 12.53 34.89
C GLY A 859 -13.81 12.72 34.70
N LEU A 860 -13.28 13.95 34.92
CA LEU A 860 -11.87 14.31 34.73
C LEU A 860 -10.90 13.30 35.36
N GLU A 861 -11.24 12.71 36.51
CA GLU A 861 -10.45 11.70 37.22
C GLU A 861 -10.12 10.46 36.38
N LYS A 862 -10.94 10.18 35.35
CA LYS A 862 -10.74 9.08 34.38
C LYS A 862 -9.83 9.46 33.21
N SER A 863 -9.37 10.71 33.14
CA SER A 863 -8.39 11.15 32.14
C SER A 863 -6.96 11.00 32.67
N ALA A 864 -5.98 10.91 31.78
CA ALA A 864 -4.56 10.89 32.16
C ALA A 864 -4.15 12.06 33.09
N PRO A 865 -4.41 13.35 32.75
CA PRO A 865 -4.07 14.45 33.66
C PRO A 865 -4.87 14.40 34.97
N GLY A 866 -6.14 13.96 34.95
CA GLY A 866 -6.93 13.82 36.19
C GLY A 866 -6.36 12.77 37.13
N TYR A 867 -5.96 11.60 36.61
CA TYR A 867 -5.25 10.59 37.39
C TYR A 867 -3.92 11.11 37.94
N LEU A 868 -3.13 11.77 37.09
CA LEU A 868 -1.86 12.37 37.50
C LEU A 868 -2.02 13.50 38.52
N LEU A 869 -3.21 14.09 38.70
CA LEU A 869 -3.48 15.11 39.74
C LEU A 869 -4.07 14.51 41.03
N GLY A 870 -5.05 13.60 40.90
CA GLY A 870 -5.89 13.13 42.01
C GLY A 870 -5.85 11.62 42.28
N ALA A 871 -4.97 10.86 41.62
CA ALA A 871 -4.84 9.40 41.76
C ALA A 871 -6.12 8.59 41.44
N GLY A 872 -7.00 9.14 40.60
CA GLY A 872 -8.26 8.51 40.21
C GLY A 872 -9.43 8.83 41.15
N GLU A 873 -9.21 9.58 42.23
CA GLU A 873 -10.29 10.10 43.07
C GLU A 873 -11.07 11.19 42.32
N PRO A 874 -12.41 11.27 42.49
CA PRO A 874 -13.23 12.30 41.87
C PRO A 874 -12.73 13.71 42.21
N LEU A 875 -12.47 14.51 41.17
CA LEU A 875 -12.02 15.90 41.31
C LEU A 875 -13.19 16.85 41.08
N GLU A 876 -13.62 17.56 42.13
CA GLU A 876 -14.63 18.62 41.99
C GLU A 876 -14.08 19.84 41.23
N ALA A 877 -14.93 20.54 40.50
CA ALA A 877 -14.52 21.67 39.65
C ALA A 877 -13.73 22.75 40.42
N GLY A 878 -14.17 23.08 41.64
CA GLY A 878 -13.49 24.06 42.50
C GLY A 878 -12.14 23.59 43.08
N GLN A 879 -11.83 22.30 43.02
CA GLN A 879 -10.57 21.72 43.53
C GLN A 879 -9.48 21.64 42.46
N LEU A 880 -9.82 21.82 41.19
CA LEU A 880 -8.88 21.65 40.08
C LEU A 880 -7.71 22.64 40.16
N ALA A 881 -7.99 23.91 40.46
CA ALA A 881 -6.95 24.95 40.54
C ALA A 881 -5.93 24.65 41.65
N SER A 882 -6.38 24.17 42.81
CA SER A 882 -5.49 23.81 43.92
C SER A 882 -4.65 22.57 43.59
N CYS A 883 -5.24 21.55 42.96
CA CYS A 883 -4.50 20.36 42.54
C CYS A 883 -3.46 20.71 41.47
N LEU A 884 -3.82 21.54 40.51
CA LEU A 884 -2.93 21.94 39.41
C LEU A 884 -1.75 22.79 39.90
N SER A 885 -1.90 23.52 41.01
CA SER A 885 -0.80 24.28 41.62
C SER A 885 0.44 23.43 41.94
N LEU A 886 0.28 22.12 42.10
CA LEU A 886 1.36 21.15 42.31
C LEU A 886 2.26 20.99 41.08
N TRP A 887 1.76 21.33 39.89
CA TRP A 887 2.54 21.37 38.64
C TRP A 887 3.17 22.74 38.41
N GLY A 888 2.88 23.74 39.24
CA GLY A 888 3.53 25.05 39.22
C GLY A 888 4.99 24.95 39.66
N GLY A 889 5.87 25.73 39.02
CA GLY A 889 7.30 25.69 39.32
C GLY A 889 8.09 26.78 38.58
N PRO A 890 9.42 26.82 38.69
CA PRO A 890 10.26 27.82 38.01
C PRO A 890 10.18 27.73 36.47
N HIS A 891 9.76 26.58 35.94
CA HIS A 891 9.66 26.31 34.49
C HIS A 891 8.22 26.06 34.02
N SER A 892 7.24 26.10 34.93
CA SER A 892 5.85 25.75 34.68
C SER A 892 4.92 26.82 35.24
N GLN A 893 3.97 27.28 34.44
CA GLN A 893 2.99 28.29 34.84
C GLN A 893 1.55 27.82 34.62
N ILE A 894 0.64 28.33 35.45
CA ILE A 894 -0.80 28.18 35.30
C ILE A 894 -1.33 29.52 34.82
N ALA A 895 -2.08 29.51 33.73
CA ALA A 895 -2.63 30.71 33.12
C ALA A 895 -4.10 30.48 32.74
N PRO A 896 -4.95 31.52 32.76
CA PRO A 896 -6.28 31.40 32.18
C PRO A 896 -6.17 31.11 30.68
N LEU A 897 -7.16 30.39 30.13
CA LEU A 897 -7.27 30.21 28.69
C LEU A 897 -7.36 31.59 28.00
N PRO A 898 -6.64 31.84 26.89
CA PRO A 898 -6.70 33.14 26.22
C PRO A 898 -8.10 33.56 25.77
N GLU A 899 -8.59 34.64 26.37
CA GLU A 899 -9.82 35.34 26.00
C GLU A 899 -9.50 36.60 25.18
N GLY A 900 -10.39 36.99 24.26
CA GLY A 900 -10.21 38.21 23.45
C GLY A 900 -10.19 37.99 21.93
N ASP A 901 -9.80 39.06 21.23
CA ASP A 901 -10.29 39.48 19.91
C ASP A 901 -10.01 38.51 18.73
N ASP A 902 -10.81 38.63 17.67
CA ASP A 902 -10.72 37.85 16.43
C ASP A 902 -9.59 38.32 15.51
N ALA A 903 -8.41 38.54 16.10
CA ALA A 903 -7.21 38.92 15.38
C ALA A 903 -6.88 37.89 14.29
N VAL A 904 -6.64 38.39 13.08
CA VAL A 904 -6.30 37.58 11.91
C VAL A 904 -4.81 37.72 11.64
N TYR A 905 -4.12 36.60 11.52
CA TYR A 905 -2.74 36.53 11.06
C TYR A 905 -2.68 36.70 9.54
N ARG A 906 -1.79 37.57 9.04
CA ARG A 906 -1.56 37.78 7.60
C ARG A 906 -0.07 37.64 7.29
N ALA A 907 0.33 36.47 6.82
CA ALA A 907 1.71 36.22 6.42
C ALA A 907 2.13 37.15 5.26
N VAL A 908 3.31 37.77 5.38
CA VAL A 908 3.97 38.46 4.27
C VAL A 908 4.52 37.42 3.30
N ARG A 909 4.04 37.39 2.05
CA ARG A 909 4.57 36.52 0.99
C ARG A 909 5.45 37.31 0.04
N GLU A 910 6.69 36.87 -0.13
CA GLU A 910 7.53 37.28 -1.26
C GLU A 910 7.28 36.32 -2.42
N THR A 911 6.72 36.82 -3.51
CA THR A 911 6.57 36.04 -4.74
C THR A 911 7.93 36.01 -5.45
N PRO A 912 8.55 34.85 -5.68
CA PRO A 912 9.82 34.78 -6.41
C PRO A 912 9.62 35.31 -7.83
N ALA A 913 10.57 36.12 -8.31
CA ALA A 913 10.57 36.57 -9.70
C ALA A 913 10.87 35.39 -10.63
N LEU A 914 9.96 35.10 -11.56
CA LEU A 914 10.19 34.07 -12.59
C LEU A 914 11.26 34.56 -13.58
N GLY A 915 12.21 33.68 -13.93
CA GLY A 915 13.18 33.92 -15.00
C GLY A 915 12.55 33.76 -16.40
N ASN A 916 13.30 34.13 -17.43
CA ASN A 916 12.88 33.93 -18.83
C ASN A 916 12.91 32.43 -19.20
N GLU A 917 11.96 31.99 -20.04
CA GLU A 917 11.95 30.64 -20.59
C GLU A 917 13.20 30.40 -21.46
N PRO A 918 13.97 29.33 -21.24
CA PRO A 918 15.12 29.02 -22.08
C PRO A 918 14.65 28.63 -23.49
N PRO A 919 15.31 29.11 -24.57
CA PRO A 919 14.92 28.74 -25.93
C PRO A 919 15.15 27.24 -26.15
N LEU A 920 14.14 26.55 -26.68
CA LEU A 920 14.29 25.16 -27.12
C LEU A 920 15.21 25.10 -28.36
N PRO A 921 16.21 24.20 -28.40
CA PRO A 921 17.09 24.07 -29.56
C PRO A 921 16.33 23.54 -30.78
N ASP A 922 16.55 24.17 -31.94
CA ASP A 922 15.96 23.79 -33.23
C ASP A 922 16.66 22.54 -33.79
N ILE A 923 16.31 21.36 -33.27
CA ILE A 923 16.86 20.08 -33.75
C ILE A 923 16.08 19.64 -34.98
N ARG A 924 16.57 19.98 -36.18
CA ARG A 924 16.18 19.29 -37.42
C ARG A 924 16.65 17.84 -37.36
N ARG A 925 15.83 16.95 -36.79
CA ARG A 925 16.15 15.52 -36.66
C ARG A 925 16.29 14.90 -38.05
N HIS A 926 17.51 14.57 -38.47
CA HIS A 926 17.70 13.53 -39.48
C HIS A 926 17.19 12.23 -38.86
N ARG A 927 16.03 11.75 -39.31
CA ARG A 927 15.33 10.59 -38.73
C ARG A 927 16.06 9.29 -39.10
N TRP A 928 17.13 8.97 -38.38
CA TRP A 928 17.74 7.65 -38.42
C TRP A 928 16.77 6.63 -37.78
N ARG A 929 16.40 5.59 -38.51
CA ARG A 929 15.54 4.50 -38.03
C ARG A 929 15.93 3.15 -38.62
N ILE A 930 15.58 2.08 -37.92
CA ILE A 930 15.63 0.72 -38.45
C ILE A 930 14.23 0.43 -39.05
N THR A 931 14.17 0.03 -40.32
CA THR A 931 12.92 -0.33 -41.01
C THR A 931 13.04 -1.72 -41.61
N SER A 932 11.90 -2.35 -41.89
CA SER A 932 11.78 -3.61 -42.65
C SER A 932 10.97 -3.38 -43.93
N TYR A 933 10.81 -4.42 -44.74
CA TYR A 933 9.88 -4.42 -45.87
C TYR A 933 8.44 -4.06 -45.43
N SER A 934 7.96 -4.67 -44.33
CA SER A 934 6.62 -4.38 -43.78
C SER A 934 6.47 -2.96 -43.23
N GLY A 935 7.58 -2.27 -42.92
CA GLY A 935 7.59 -0.86 -42.53
C GLY A 935 7.36 0.13 -43.67
N LEU A 936 7.36 -0.34 -44.93
CA LEU A 936 7.10 0.48 -46.11
C LEU A 936 5.59 0.61 -46.34
N GLN A 937 5.07 1.84 -46.28
CA GLN A 937 3.64 2.10 -46.39
C GLN A 937 3.21 2.27 -47.85
N LEU A 938 2.06 1.69 -48.21
CA LEU A 938 1.41 1.85 -49.51
C LEU A 938 0.55 3.11 -49.55
N ALA A 939 0.46 3.76 -50.70
CA ALA A 939 -0.39 4.94 -50.86
C ALA A 939 -1.87 4.54 -51.02
N PRO A 940 -2.79 5.07 -50.18
CA PRO A 940 -4.19 4.60 -50.14
C PRO A 940 -5.03 4.96 -51.39
N GLU A 941 -4.62 5.94 -52.19
CA GLU A 941 -5.40 6.47 -53.33
C GLU A 941 -4.75 6.21 -54.71
N GLY A 942 -3.78 5.30 -54.81
CA GLY A 942 -3.17 4.92 -56.10
C GLY A 942 -2.29 6.00 -56.76
N GLN A 943 -2.03 7.11 -56.08
CA GLN A 943 -1.07 8.15 -56.46
C GLN A 943 -0.01 8.31 -55.37
N TYR A 944 1.21 8.73 -55.74
CA TYR A 944 2.25 9.07 -54.76
C TYR A 944 1.76 10.21 -53.86
N GLN A 945 1.74 9.96 -52.54
CA GLN A 945 1.38 10.95 -51.53
C GLN A 945 2.54 11.14 -50.55
N GLU A 946 2.75 12.37 -50.08
CA GLU A 946 3.71 12.65 -49.02
C GLU A 946 3.25 12.06 -47.69
N ARG A 947 4.18 11.44 -46.98
CA ARG A 947 3.92 10.93 -45.63
C ARG A 947 3.64 12.11 -44.68
N ARG A 948 2.39 12.25 -44.21
CA ARG A 948 2.02 13.24 -43.19
C ARG A 948 2.75 12.95 -41.88
N GLU A 949 3.33 13.99 -41.27
CA GLU A 949 4.21 13.88 -40.09
C GLU A 949 3.53 13.36 -38.81
N SER A 950 2.20 13.20 -38.79
CA SER A 950 1.41 13.04 -37.57
C SER A 950 1.28 11.60 -37.01
N ALA A 951 2.18 10.68 -37.36
CA ALA A 951 2.23 9.35 -36.76
C ALA A 951 3.61 8.69 -36.97
N ALA A 952 4.66 9.28 -36.43
CA ALA A 952 5.88 8.53 -36.17
C ALA A 952 5.65 7.67 -34.91
N HIS A 953 4.87 6.59 -35.04
CA HIS A 953 5.12 5.44 -34.19
C HIS A 953 6.43 4.85 -34.68
N ASP A 954 7.38 4.67 -33.75
CA ASP A 954 8.42 3.68 -33.90
C ASP A 954 7.68 2.36 -34.12
N ALA A 955 7.50 1.96 -35.38
CA ALA A 955 6.97 0.64 -35.70
C ALA A 955 7.86 -0.35 -34.94
N ALA A 956 7.24 -1.12 -34.04
CA ALA A 956 7.94 -2.03 -33.15
C ALA A 956 9.04 -2.75 -33.92
N GLU A 957 10.28 -2.68 -33.43
CA GLU A 957 11.40 -3.38 -34.05
C GLU A 957 10.99 -4.83 -34.29
N VAL A 958 10.82 -5.19 -35.56
CA VAL A 958 10.47 -6.55 -35.94
C VAL A 958 11.70 -7.42 -35.65
N GLN A 959 11.66 -8.17 -34.55
CA GLN A 959 12.77 -8.98 -34.06
C GLN A 959 12.90 -10.31 -34.84
N SER A 960 11.86 -10.78 -35.53
CA SER A 960 11.88 -12.06 -36.26
C SER A 960 10.90 -12.14 -37.46
N ALA A 961 11.11 -13.10 -38.37
CA ALA A 961 10.19 -13.42 -39.47
C ALA A 961 8.74 -13.67 -39.01
N ARG A 962 8.55 -14.23 -37.80
CA ARG A 962 7.23 -14.46 -37.19
C ARG A 962 6.46 -13.17 -36.89
N GLN A 963 7.16 -12.07 -36.62
CA GLN A 963 6.54 -10.76 -36.37
C GLN A 963 6.20 -10.02 -37.68
N GLU A 964 6.83 -10.36 -38.82
CA GLU A 964 6.41 -9.84 -40.13
C GLU A 964 5.01 -10.34 -40.51
N THR A 965 4.68 -11.61 -40.23
CA THR A 965 3.34 -12.19 -40.49
C THR A 965 2.25 -11.56 -39.62
N PHE A 966 2.60 -11.04 -38.44
CA PHE A 966 1.67 -10.33 -37.55
C PHE A 966 1.32 -8.91 -38.04
N SER A 967 2.13 -8.35 -38.95
CA SER A 967 2.01 -6.96 -39.39
C SER A 967 1.18 -6.80 -40.68
N GLU A 968 0.66 -7.89 -41.25
CA GLU A 968 -0.30 -7.80 -42.37
C GLU A 968 -1.62 -7.16 -41.90
N PRO A 969 -2.25 -6.26 -42.68
CA PRO A 969 -3.43 -5.52 -42.24
C PRO A 969 -4.61 -6.46 -41.89
N GLN A 970 -5.03 -6.45 -40.63
CA GLN A 970 -6.20 -7.22 -40.15
C GLN A 970 -7.51 -6.81 -40.83
N ASP A 971 -7.62 -5.57 -41.31
CA ASP A 971 -8.82 -5.02 -41.94
C ASP A 971 -9.27 -5.75 -43.22
N ALA A 972 -8.40 -6.53 -43.86
CA ALA A 972 -8.76 -7.33 -45.02
C ALA A 972 -9.51 -8.64 -44.65
N ALA A 973 -9.38 -9.12 -43.41
CA ALA A 973 -9.88 -10.44 -42.99
C ALA A 973 -11.40 -10.50 -42.76
N GLU A 974 -12.06 -9.37 -42.48
CA GLU A 974 -13.50 -9.29 -42.20
C GLU A 974 -14.39 -9.36 -43.45
N ARG A 975 -13.82 -9.12 -44.65
CA ARG A 975 -14.58 -9.10 -45.92
C ARG A 975 -14.53 -10.40 -46.72
N LEU A 976 -13.81 -11.41 -46.23
CA LEU A 976 -13.61 -12.67 -46.95
C LEU A 976 -14.71 -13.70 -46.61
N PRO A 977 -15.16 -14.51 -47.59
CA PRO A 977 -16.18 -15.52 -47.40
C PRO A 977 -15.81 -16.55 -46.30
N PRO A 978 -16.80 -17.24 -45.72
CA PRO A 978 -16.57 -18.29 -44.73
C PRO A 978 -15.72 -19.43 -45.34
N LEU A 979 -14.88 -20.05 -44.52
CA LEU A 979 -14.04 -21.18 -44.94
C LEU A 979 -14.91 -22.39 -45.30
N PRO A 980 -14.49 -23.21 -46.30
CA PRO A 980 -15.16 -24.46 -46.63
C PRO A 980 -15.17 -25.46 -45.46
N THR A 981 -16.10 -26.43 -45.49
CA THR A 981 -16.15 -27.51 -44.50
C THR A 981 -15.28 -28.70 -44.94
N GLY A 982 -14.20 -28.99 -44.21
CA GLY A 982 -13.31 -30.12 -44.50
C GLY A 982 -11.98 -30.06 -43.75
N TYR A 983 -11.18 -31.12 -43.88
CA TYR A 983 -9.79 -31.18 -43.38
C TYR A 983 -8.81 -31.19 -44.57
N ASP A 984 -8.75 -30.06 -45.28
CA ASP A 984 -7.79 -29.81 -46.35
C ASP A 984 -7.05 -28.48 -46.13
N MET A 985 -6.04 -28.22 -46.96
CA MET A 985 -5.19 -27.04 -46.82
C MET A 985 -5.93 -25.71 -47.14
N TYR A 986 -7.00 -25.76 -47.92
CA TYR A 986 -7.83 -24.60 -48.27
C TYR A 986 -8.76 -24.21 -47.11
N SER A 987 -9.19 -25.20 -46.31
CA SER A 987 -10.03 -25.06 -45.12
C SER A 987 -9.23 -24.83 -43.83
N PHE A 988 -7.90 -25.00 -43.85
CA PHE A 988 -7.03 -24.72 -42.70
C PHE A 988 -7.18 -23.25 -42.24
N PRO A 989 -7.25 -22.95 -40.93
CA PRO A 989 -7.48 -21.61 -40.42
C PRO A 989 -6.60 -20.54 -41.08
N ARG A 990 -7.15 -19.33 -41.29
CA ARG A 990 -6.45 -18.18 -41.90
C ARG A 990 -5.93 -17.21 -40.83
N GLY A 991 -4.97 -16.36 -41.21
CA GLY A 991 -4.42 -15.31 -40.37
C GLY A 991 -2.97 -15.57 -39.91
N ALA A 992 -2.42 -14.60 -39.17
CA ALA A 992 -1.00 -14.59 -38.78
C ALA A 992 -0.58 -15.79 -37.93
N VAL A 993 -1.43 -16.25 -37.01
CA VAL A 993 -1.14 -17.37 -36.09
C VAL A 993 -1.06 -18.71 -36.87
N PRO A 994 -2.06 -19.10 -37.69
CA PRO A 994 -1.93 -20.27 -38.57
C PRO A 994 -0.80 -20.16 -39.60
N GLY A 995 -0.55 -18.97 -40.15
CA GLY A 995 0.56 -18.76 -41.08
C GLY A 995 1.93 -19.01 -40.45
N SER A 996 2.18 -18.37 -39.30
CA SER A 996 3.41 -18.57 -38.51
C SER A 996 3.61 -20.02 -38.09
N PHE A 997 2.53 -20.75 -37.83
CA PHE A 997 2.58 -22.18 -37.53
C PHE A 997 3.15 -23.00 -38.71
N LEU A 998 2.68 -22.75 -39.93
CA LEU A 998 3.14 -23.45 -41.14
C LEU A 998 4.62 -23.10 -41.45
N HIS A 999 5.00 -21.83 -41.34
CA HIS A 999 6.41 -21.41 -41.47
C HIS A 999 7.28 -22.12 -40.44
N GLY A 1000 6.84 -22.15 -39.18
CA GLY A 1000 7.57 -22.81 -38.11
C GLY A 1000 7.75 -24.32 -38.32
N LEU A 1001 6.86 -25.00 -39.06
CA LEU A 1001 7.03 -26.41 -39.44
C LEU A 1001 8.11 -26.59 -40.49
N LEU A 1002 8.16 -25.73 -41.52
CA LEU A 1002 9.19 -25.77 -42.56
C LEU A 1002 10.56 -25.32 -42.04
N GLU A 1003 10.59 -24.32 -41.16
CA GLU A 1003 11.77 -23.87 -40.43
C GLU A 1003 12.38 -25.01 -39.59
N TRP A 1004 11.53 -25.71 -38.83
CA TRP A 1004 11.93 -26.91 -38.09
C TRP A 1004 12.45 -28.00 -39.04
N ALA A 1005 11.74 -28.24 -40.14
CA ALA A 1005 12.14 -29.28 -41.09
C ALA A 1005 13.50 -28.98 -41.73
N GLY A 1006 13.79 -27.72 -42.02
CA GLY A 1006 15.09 -27.30 -42.53
C GLY A 1006 16.21 -27.45 -41.51
N LYS A 1007 15.96 -27.12 -40.23
CA LYS A 1007 16.95 -27.27 -39.14
C LYS A 1007 17.29 -28.73 -38.83
N GLU A 1008 16.31 -29.63 -38.91
CA GLU A 1008 16.53 -31.07 -38.72
C GLU A 1008 17.12 -31.76 -39.96
N GLY A 1009 16.91 -31.19 -41.15
CA GLY A 1009 17.33 -31.77 -42.42
C GLY A 1009 16.14 -32.23 -43.26
N PHE A 1010 15.85 -31.52 -44.36
CA PHE A 1010 14.71 -31.85 -45.24
C PHE A 1010 14.75 -33.29 -45.77
N ALA A 1011 15.92 -33.76 -46.22
CA ALA A 1011 16.10 -35.11 -46.76
C ALA A 1011 15.83 -36.22 -45.72
N ALA A 1012 16.24 -36.00 -44.47
CA ALA A 1012 16.08 -36.97 -43.40
C ALA A 1012 14.61 -37.10 -42.99
N LEU A 1013 13.89 -35.98 -42.91
CA LEU A 1013 12.47 -35.98 -42.56
C LEU A 1013 11.56 -36.46 -43.68
N ALA A 1014 11.93 -36.25 -44.94
CA ALA A 1014 11.14 -36.69 -46.10
C ALA A 1014 10.92 -38.22 -46.16
N VAL A 1015 11.73 -39.00 -45.43
CA VAL A 1015 11.61 -40.47 -45.33
C VAL A 1015 11.19 -40.97 -43.94
N ASP A 1016 11.03 -40.08 -42.95
CA ASP A 1016 10.72 -40.40 -41.54
C ASP A 1016 9.35 -39.82 -41.13
N ARG A 1017 8.30 -40.40 -41.70
CA ARG A 1017 6.91 -40.00 -41.41
C ARG A 1017 6.55 -40.05 -39.92
N PRO A 1018 6.92 -41.08 -39.12
CA PRO A 1018 6.59 -41.11 -37.70
C PRO A 1018 7.14 -39.92 -36.91
N ARG A 1019 8.35 -39.46 -37.24
CA ARG A 1019 8.96 -38.28 -36.59
C ARG A 1019 8.26 -36.98 -36.96
N VAL A 1020 7.84 -36.84 -38.22
CA VAL A 1020 7.04 -35.70 -38.67
C VAL A 1020 5.68 -35.67 -37.96
N GLU A 1021 5.00 -36.82 -37.87
CA GLU A 1021 3.71 -36.95 -37.20
C GLU A 1021 3.78 -36.59 -35.71
N ASP A 1022 4.79 -37.08 -34.97
CA ASP A 1022 4.99 -36.74 -33.55
C ASP A 1022 5.15 -35.23 -33.36
N GLN A 1023 5.97 -34.58 -34.20
CA GLN A 1023 6.19 -33.14 -34.09
C GLN A 1023 4.94 -32.32 -34.43
N VAL A 1024 4.23 -32.66 -35.52
CA VAL A 1024 2.97 -32.03 -35.89
C VAL A 1024 1.94 -32.21 -34.77
N ALA A 1025 1.83 -33.41 -34.20
CA ALA A 1025 0.92 -33.71 -33.09
C ALA A 1025 1.21 -32.85 -31.85
N ARG A 1026 2.47 -32.77 -31.42
CA ARG A 1026 2.88 -31.92 -30.28
C ARG A 1026 2.52 -30.46 -30.48
N ARG A 1027 2.74 -29.92 -31.69
CA ARG A 1027 2.44 -28.52 -32.01
C ARG A 1027 0.94 -28.25 -32.13
N CYS A 1028 0.19 -29.13 -32.78
CA CYS A 1028 -1.27 -29.03 -32.90
C CYS A 1028 -1.97 -29.12 -31.54
N ASN A 1029 -1.52 -30.02 -30.65
CA ASN A 1029 -2.12 -30.21 -29.33
C ASN A 1029 -2.02 -28.96 -28.44
N ARG A 1030 -0.94 -28.17 -28.56
CA ARG A 1030 -0.79 -26.91 -27.82
C ARG A 1030 -1.75 -25.81 -28.27
N GLN A 1031 -2.23 -25.88 -29.51
CA GLN A 1031 -3.11 -24.88 -30.15
C GLN A 1031 -4.58 -25.35 -30.25
N GLY A 1032 -4.91 -26.54 -29.77
CA GLY A 1032 -6.25 -27.13 -29.91
C GLY A 1032 -6.60 -27.58 -31.34
N TRP A 1033 -5.60 -27.84 -32.18
CA TRP A 1033 -5.78 -28.23 -33.61
C TRP A 1033 -5.58 -29.72 -33.88
N THR A 1034 -5.83 -30.57 -32.88
CA THR A 1034 -5.66 -32.03 -32.97
C THR A 1034 -6.30 -32.67 -34.21
N PRO A 1035 -7.50 -32.27 -34.68
CA PRO A 1035 -8.09 -32.87 -35.88
C PRO A 1035 -7.29 -32.64 -37.18
N TRP A 1036 -6.42 -31.63 -37.22
CA TRP A 1036 -5.60 -31.28 -38.38
C TRP A 1036 -4.31 -32.08 -38.52
N ILE A 1037 -3.95 -32.90 -37.51
CA ILE A 1037 -2.67 -33.64 -37.47
C ILE A 1037 -2.47 -34.52 -38.72
N PRO A 1038 -3.43 -35.35 -39.15
CA PRO A 1038 -3.22 -36.21 -40.32
C PRO A 1038 -2.98 -35.39 -41.59
N MET A 1039 -3.82 -34.38 -41.83
CA MET A 1039 -3.72 -33.51 -43.00
C MET A 1039 -2.39 -32.76 -43.05
N LEU A 1040 -1.98 -32.12 -41.94
CA LEU A 1040 -0.73 -31.36 -41.88
C LEU A 1040 0.51 -32.24 -42.00
N THR A 1041 0.45 -33.47 -41.49
CA THR A 1041 1.52 -34.47 -41.66
C THR A 1041 1.66 -34.86 -43.13
N ASP A 1042 0.54 -35.19 -43.78
CA ASP A 1042 0.53 -35.52 -45.21
C ASP A 1042 0.99 -34.34 -46.07
N TRP A 1043 0.49 -33.14 -45.77
CA TRP A 1043 0.89 -31.90 -46.44
C TRP A 1043 2.40 -31.64 -46.32
N LEU A 1044 2.97 -31.71 -45.11
CA LEU A 1044 4.40 -31.46 -44.92
C LEU A 1044 5.24 -32.51 -45.65
N MET A 1045 4.87 -33.80 -45.57
CA MET A 1045 5.56 -34.87 -46.30
C MET A 1045 5.52 -34.66 -47.82
N ALA A 1046 4.38 -34.22 -48.36
CA ALA A 1046 4.25 -33.88 -49.77
C ALA A 1046 5.11 -32.65 -50.12
N GLN A 1047 5.07 -31.61 -49.29
CA GLN A 1047 5.78 -30.35 -49.48
C GLN A 1047 7.30 -30.53 -49.55
N LEU A 1048 7.86 -31.43 -48.72
CA LEU A 1048 9.29 -31.75 -48.73
C LEU A 1048 9.78 -32.37 -50.05
N ASN A 1049 8.92 -33.18 -50.69
CA ASN A 1049 9.26 -33.93 -51.91
C ASN A 1049 8.81 -33.24 -53.20
N GLN A 1050 8.06 -32.15 -53.09
CA GLN A 1050 7.47 -31.47 -54.22
C GLN A 1050 8.54 -30.86 -55.15
N PRO A 1051 8.48 -31.08 -56.47
CA PRO A 1051 9.37 -30.44 -57.42
C PRO A 1051 8.99 -28.96 -57.60
N LEU A 1052 9.95 -28.07 -57.32
CA LEU A 1052 9.85 -26.61 -57.45
C LEU A 1052 10.54 -26.17 -58.75
N ALA A 1053 9.85 -25.37 -59.56
CA ALA A 1053 10.41 -24.84 -60.81
C ALA A 1053 11.44 -23.73 -60.55
N LEU A 1054 12.59 -23.77 -61.23
CA LEU A 1054 13.66 -22.78 -61.06
C LEU A 1054 13.63 -21.71 -62.17
N PRO A 1055 13.65 -20.40 -61.85
CA PRO A 1055 13.50 -19.35 -62.86
C PRO A 1055 14.70 -19.24 -63.82
N ALA A 1056 15.92 -19.54 -63.36
CA ALA A 1056 17.12 -19.55 -64.20
C ALA A 1056 17.30 -20.81 -65.06
N SER A 1057 16.47 -21.84 -64.89
CA SER A 1057 16.54 -23.09 -65.65
C SER A 1057 15.12 -23.61 -65.93
N PRO A 1058 14.49 -23.22 -67.06
CA PRO A 1058 13.08 -23.52 -67.35
C PRO A 1058 12.73 -25.03 -67.39
N ALA A 1059 13.73 -25.90 -67.54
CA ALA A 1059 13.59 -27.36 -67.51
C ALA A 1059 14.13 -27.99 -66.20
N GLY A 1060 14.70 -27.19 -65.30
CA GLY A 1060 15.26 -27.64 -64.03
C GLY A 1060 14.25 -27.50 -62.88
N THR A 1061 14.08 -28.57 -62.12
CA THR A 1061 13.29 -28.58 -60.88
C THR A 1061 14.14 -29.05 -59.71
N VAL A 1062 13.80 -28.61 -58.50
CA VAL A 1062 14.43 -29.03 -57.25
C VAL A 1062 13.38 -29.25 -56.18
N SER A 1063 13.54 -30.22 -55.28
CA SER A 1063 12.68 -30.39 -54.10
C SER A 1063 13.44 -29.98 -52.84
N LEU A 1064 12.73 -29.62 -51.76
CA LEU A 1064 13.36 -29.29 -50.48
C LEU A 1064 14.20 -30.47 -49.95
N ALA A 1065 13.70 -31.70 -50.08
CA ALA A 1065 14.43 -32.92 -49.72
C ALA A 1065 15.69 -33.16 -50.59
N GLY A 1066 15.75 -32.58 -51.79
CA GLY A 1066 16.91 -32.67 -52.69
C GLY A 1066 17.99 -31.61 -52.41
N LEU A 1067 17.76 -30.69 -51.49
CA LEU A 1067 18.73 -29.63 -51.15
C LEU A 1067 19.86 -30.18 -50.29
N THR A 1068 21.09 -29.83 -50.66
CA THR A 1068 22.31 -30.22 -49.92
C THR A 1068 22.99 -29.04 -49.24
N GLN A 1069 22.85 -27.84 -49.79
CA GLN A 1069 23.39 -26.60 -49.23
C GLN A 1069 22.26 -25.58 -49.13
N TYR A 1070 21.90 -25.21 -47.90
CA TYR A 1070 20.89 -24.21 -47.64
C TYR A 1070 21.08 -23.55 -46.27
N GLN A 1071 20.50 -22.37 -46.11
CA GLN A 1071 20.43 -21.60 -44.89
C GLN A 1071 18.96 -21.26 -44.63
N VAL A 1072 18.43 -21.75 -43.51
CA VAL A 1072 17.08 -21.43 -43.03
C VAL A 1072 17.13 -20.09 -42.28
N GLU A 1073 16.12 -19.25 -42.48
CA GLU A 1073 15.96 -17.95 -41.81
C GLU A 1073 17.24 -17.09 -41.86
N MET A 1074 17.67 -16.72 -43.07
CA MET A 1074 18.83 -15.84 -43.23
C MET A 1074 18.44 -14.40 -42.92
N GLU A 1075 18.97 -13.86 -41.82
CA GLU A 1075 18.84 -12.45 -41.46
C GLU A 1075 19.84 -11.57 -42.23
N PHE A 1076 19.40 -10.38 -42.67
CA PHE A 1076 20.27 -9.39 -43.29
C PHE A 1076 20.00 -7.97 -42.78
N TRP A 1077 21.05 -7.14 -42.91
CA TRP A 1077 21.04 -5.73 -42.52
C TRP A 1077 21.85 -4.89 -43.52
N PHE A 1078 21.27 -3.85 -44.09
CA PHE A 1078 22.02 -2.90 -44.93
C PHE A 1078 21.68 -1.44 -44.62
N ALA A 1079 22.68 -0.57 -44.77
CA ALA A 1079 22.52 0.86 -44.56
C ALA A 1079 21.58 1.50 -45.59
N LEU A 1080 20.77 2.45 -45.12
CA LEU A 1080 19.90 3.33 -45.90
C LEU A 1080 20.46 4.75 -45.79
N ASN A 1081 20.98 5.27 -46.90
CA ASN A 1081 21.50 6.63 -46.98
C ASN A 1081 20.53 7.49 -47.79
N GLN A 1082 19.56 8.11 -47.11
CA GLN A 1082 18.54 8.97 -47.74
C GLN A 1082 17.85 8.34 -48.97
N VAL A 1083 17.46 7.07 -48.86
CA VAL A 1083 16.83 6.31 -49.95
C VAL A 1083 15.45 6.87 -50.25
N ASP A 1084 15.25 7.37 -51.47
CA ASP A 1084 13.97 7.86 -51.97
C ASP A 1084 13.05 6.68 -52.32
N THR A 1085 11.95 6.53 -51.58
CA THR A 1085 10.99 5.43 -51.77
C THR A 1085 10.30 5.48 -53.12
N GLN A 1086 10.12 6.66 -53.73
CA GLN A 1086 9.51 6.79 -55.05
C GLN A 1086 10.45 6.23 -56.14
N ARG A 1087 11.74 6.52 -56.04
CA ARG A 1087 12.74 5.99 -56.99
C ARG A 1087 12.89 4.48 -56.85
N LEU A 1088 12.91 3.97 -55.61
CA LEU A 1088 12.89 2.54 -55.32
C LEU A 1088 11.69 1.86 -55.98
N ASP A 1089 10.49 2.41 -55.77
CA ASP A 1089 9.23 1.88 -56.28
C ASP A 1089 9.19 1.83 -57.81
N GLN A 1090 9.65 2.90 -58.47
CA GLN A 1090 9.73 2.98 -59.93
C GLN A 1090 10.69 1.96 -60.53
N GLN A 1091 11.89 1.81 -59.95
CA GLN A 1091 12.90 0.87 -60.42
C GLN A 1091 12.41 -0.57 -60.33
N VAL A 1092 11.84 -0.96 -59.19
CA VAL A 1092 11.27 -2.31 -58.99
C VAL A 1092 10.11 -2.53 -59.94
N SER A 1093 9.16 -1.60 -60.01
CA SER A 1093 7.96 -1.76 -60.83
C SER A 1093 8.28 -1.92 -62.32
N ALA A 1094 9.30 -1.22 -62.83
CA ALA A 1094 9.71 -1.34 -64.23
C ALA A 1094 10.38 -2.69 -64.56
N ALA A 1095 11.00 -3.33 -63.57
CA ALA A 1095 11.85 -4.51 -63.76
C ALA A 1095 11.20 -5.84 -63.36
N THR A 1096 10.04 -5.82 -62.70
CA THR A 1096 9.31 -7.02 -62.24
C THR A 1096 7.90 -7.11 -62.84
N LEU A 1097 7.37 -8.32 -62.95
CA LEU A 1097 6.01 -8.62 -63.42
C LEU A 1097 5.64 -7.92 -64.74
N ALA A 1098 6.62 -7.78 -65.64
CA ALA A 1098 6.48 -7.14 -66.95
C ALA A 1098 5.87 -5.72 -66.91
N GLY A 1099 6.08 -4.97 -65.82
CA GLY A 1099 5.58 -3.60 -65.71
C GLY A 1099 4.08 -3.49 -65.41
N ALA A 1100 3.43 -4.55 -64.92
CA ALA A 1100 2.00 -4.54 -64.57
C ALA A 1100 1.62 -3.42 -63.56
N PRO A 1101 0.41 -2.86 -63.61
CA PRO A 1101 -0.01 -1.83 -62.65
C PRO A 1101 -0.18 -2.40 -61.24
N ARG A 1102 0.28 -1.65 -60.22
CA ARG A 1102 0.24 -2.03 -58.78
C ARG A 1102 0.14 -0.78 -57.89
N VAL A 1103 -0.15 -0.96 -56.60
CA VAL A 1103 -0.29 0.14 -55.64
C VAL A 1103 1.09 0.77 -55.34
N PRO A 1104 1.28 2.10 -55.49
CA PRO A 1104 2.58 2.74 -55.28
C PRO A 1104 2.93 2.86 -53.78
N LEU A 1105 4.23 3.01 -53.49
CA LEU A 1105 4.70 3.34 -52.14
C LEU A 1105 4.37 4.79 -51.75
N MET A 1106 4.21 5.07 -50.46
CA MET A 1106 4.19 6.45 -49.94
C MET A 1106 5.56 7.11 -50.14
N ARG A 1107 5.55 8.41 -50.44
CA ARG A 1107 6.78 9.20 -50.63
C ARG A 1107 7.43 9.50 -49.29
N ASP A 1108 8.66 9.01 -49.11
CA ASP A 1108 9.46 9.13 -47.89
C ASP A 1108 10.97 9.10 -48.24
N ALA A 1109 11.81 9.58 -47.33
CA ALA A 1109 13.27 9.53 -47.44
C ALA A 1109 13.82 8.66 -46.30
N LEU A 1110 14.17 7.42 -46.61
CA LEU A 1110 14.60 6.45 -45.61
C LEU A 1110 16.07 6.68 -45.24
N ASN A 1111 16.35 6.88 -43.95
CA ASN A 1111 17.69 7.01 -43.43
C ASN A 1111 17.87 6.09 -42.22
N GLY A 1112 18.94 5.28 -42.21
CA GLY A 1112 19.23 4.32 -41.14
C GLY A 1112 19.57 2.93 -41.64
N MET A 1113 18.81 1.90 -41.25
CA MET A 1113 19.08 0.51 -41.61
C MET A 1113 17.82 -0.19 -42.13
N LEU A 1114 17.98 -1.05 -43.14
CA LEU A 1114 16.97 -2.00 -43.59
C LEU A 1114 17.30 -3.38 -43.04
N LYS A 1115 16.36 -3.98 -42.30
CA LYS A 1115 16.41 -5.35 -41.78
C LYS A 1115 15.43 -6.24 -42.54
N GLY A 1116 15.77 -7.51 -42.73
CA GLY A 1116 14.81 -8.51 -43.18
C GLY A 1116 15.29 -9.94 -42.91
N PHE A 1117 14.36 -10.88 -43.01
CA PHE A 1117 14.61 -12.31 -42.88
C PHE A 1117 14.19 -13.02 -44.17
N ILE A 1118 15.04 -13.88 -44.70
CA ILE A 1118 14.73 -14.74 -45.85
C ILE A 1118 14.44 -16.14 -45.33
N ASP A 1119 13.25 -16.68 -45.58
CA ASP A 1119 12.83 -17.99 -45.07
C ASP A 1119 13.82 -19.11 -45.41
N LEU A 1120 14.28 -19.17 -46.67
CA LEU A 1120 15.28 -20.15 -47.10
C LEU A 1120 16.17 -19.57 -48.21
N VAL A 1121 17.48 -19.66 -48.05
CA VAL A 1121 18.46 -19.48 -49.13
C VAL A 1121 19.08 -20.83 -49.44
N PHE A 1122 19.14 -21.24 -50.70
CA PHE A 1122 19.75 -22.52 -51.07
C PHE A 1122 20.61 -22.42 -52.32
N GLU A 1123 21.55 -23.35 -52.46
CA GLU A 1123 22.41 -23.48 -53.63
C GLU A 1123 22.00 -24.73 -54.43
N HIS A 1124 21.92 -24.57 -55.75
CA HIS A 1124 21.68 -25.65 -56.69
C HIS A 1124 22.48 -25.44 -57.97
N GLN A 1125 23.37 -26.39 -58.30
CA GLN A 1125 24.18 -26.39 -59.52
C GLN A 1125 25.00 -25.11 -59.76
N GLY A 1126 25.58 -24.54 -58.70
CA GLY A 1126 26.40 -23.33 -58.70
C GLY A 1126 25.60 -22.02 -58.63
N ARG A 1127 24.27 -22.09 -58.47
CA ARG A 1127 23.38 -20.92 -58.38
C ARG A 1127 22.69 -20.86 -57.02
N TYR A 1128 22.63 -19.67 -56.43
CA TYR A 1128 21.95 -19.37 -55.18
C TYR A 1128 20.57 -18.79 -55.42
N TYR A 1129 19.58 -19.27 -54.66
CA TYR A 1129 18.17 -18.90 -54.77
C TYR A 1129 17.66 -18.40 -53.43
N VAL A 1130 16.73 -17.44 -53.50
CA VAL A 1130 15.88 -17.05 -52.38
C VAL A 1130 14.58 -17.84 -52.49
N LEU A 1131 14.09 -18.39 -51.39
CA LEU A 1131 12.76 -18.99 -51.30
C LEU A 1131 12.03 -18.42 -50.10
N ASP A 1132 10.81 -17.95 -50.35
CA ASP A 1132 9.91 -17.36 -49.36
C ASP A 1132 8.59 -18.14 -49.30
N TYR A 1133 8.14 -18.50 -48.11
CA TYR A 1133 6.91 -19.24 -47.91
C TYR A 1133 5.73 -18.26 -47.75
N LYS A 1134 4.61 -18.55 -48.40
CA LYS A 1134 3.41 -17.72 -48.34
C LYS A 1134 2.20 -18.56 -47.94
N SER A 1135 1.65 -18.31 -46.75
CA SER A 1135 0.43 -18.98 -46.26
C SER A 1135 -0.88 -18.32 -46.72
N ASN A 1136 -0.80 -17.33 -47.62
CA ASN A 1136 -1.92 -16.53 -48.10
C ASN A 1136 -3.06 -17.42 -48.61
N TRP A 1137 -4.29 -17.01 -48.29
CA TRP A 1137 -5.49 -17.64 -48.82
C TRP A 1137 -5.92 -16.89 -50.08
N LEU A 1138 -5.76 -17.53 -51.25
CA LEU A 1138 -6.14 -16.94 -52.54
C LEU A 1138 -7.57 -17.31 -52.96
N GLY A 1139 -8.10 -18.39 -52.38
CA GLY A 1139 -9.47 -18.85 -52.58
C GLY A 1139 -9.70 -20.26 -52.02
N ALA A 1140 -10.90 -20.78 -52.25
CA ALA A 1140 -11.40 -22.01 -51.65
C ALA A 1140 -10.98 -23.27 -52.40
N ASP A 1141 -10.52 -23.14 -53.65
CA ASP A 1141 -10.23 -24.26 -54.54
C ASP A 1141 -8.82 -24.20 -55.12
N VAL A 1142 -8.37 -25.32 -55.68
CA VAL A 1142 -7.07 -25.44 -56.36
C VAL A 1142 -6.90 -24.45 -57.52
N ALA A 1143 -8.01 -24.04 -58.17
CA ALA A 1143 -8.00 -23.09 -59.29
C ALA A 1143 -7.56 -21.68 -58.86
N ASP A 1144 -7.74 -21.33 -57.58
CA ASP A 1144 -7.39 -20.02 -57.03
C ASP A 1144 -5.87 -19.86 -56.79
N TYR A 1145 -5.09 -20.91 -57.02
CA TYR A 1145 -3.62 -20.92 -56.91
C TYR A 1145 -2.94 -21.16 -58.26
N ASP A 1146 -3.61 -20.79 -59.36
CA ASP A 1146 -2.97 -20.76 -60.67
C ASP A 1146 -1.95 -19.60 -60.80
N SER A 1147 -1.20 -19.58 -61.90
CA SER A 1147 -0.18 -18.57 -62.14
C SER A 1147 -0.73 -17.14 -62.17
N ALA A 1148 -1.98 -16.95 -62.60
CA ALA A 1148 -2.59 -15.63 -62.71
C ALA A 1148 -2.97 -15.07 -61.34
N HIS A 1149 -3.59 -15.91 -60.48
CA HIS A 1149 -3.97 -15.52 -59.12
C HIS A 1149 -2.73 -15.30 -58.24
N MET A 1150 -1.70 -16.15 -58.36
CA MET A 1150 -0.43 -15.93 -57.64
C MET A 1150 0.25 -14.64 -58.11
N ALA A 1151 0.32 -14.37 -59.42
CA ALA A 1151 0.87 -13.11 -59.92
C ALA A 1151 0.08 -11.89 -59.44
N ARG A 1152 -1.25 -12.02 -59.32
CA ARG A 1152 -2.11 -10.97 -58.74
C ARG A 1152 -1.79 -10.74 -57.27
N ALA A 1153 -1.64 -11.79 -56.48
CA ALA A 1153 -1.25 -11.71 -55.07
C ALA A 1153 0.13 -11.05 -54.90
N MET A 1154 1.09 -11.34 -55.78
CA MET A 1154 2.41 -10.68 -55.79
C MET A 1154 2.28 -9.16 -55.97
N LEU A 1155 1.36 -8.70 -56.83
CA LEU A 1155 1.11 -7.26 -57.06
C LEU A 1155 0.34 -6.60 -55.92
N ASP A 1156 -0.72 -7.25 -55.42
CA ASP A 1156 -1.61 -6.69 -54.40
C ASP A 1156 -0.88 -6.53 -53.05
N HIS A 1157 -0.03 -7.49 -52.69
CA HIS A 1157 0.76 -7.45 -51.46
C HIS A 1157 2.16 -6.84 -51.63
N ARG A 1158 2.52 -6.37 -52.83
CA ARG A 1158 3.85 -5.83 -53.17
C ARG A 1158 5.03 -6.75 -52.88
N TYR A 1159 4.81 -8.07 -52.92
CA TYR A 1159 5.88 -9.05 -52.74
C TYR A 1159 6.96 -8.97 -53.84
N ASP A 1160 6.69 -8.28 -54.95
CA ASP A 1160 7.69 -7.91 -55.95
C ASP A 1160 8.82 -7.03 -55.38
N LEU A 1161 8.47 -6.12 -54.47
CA LEU A 1161 9.44 -5.30 -53.74
C LEU A 1161 10.21 -6.12 -52.71
N GLN A 1162 9.53 -6.99 -51.96
CA GLN A 1162 10.19 -7.91 -51.02
C GLN A 1162 11.20 -8.80 -51.76
N LEU A 1163 10.80 -9.36 -52.90
CA LEU A 1163 11.62 -10.19 -53.77
C LEU A 1163 12.88 -9.44 -54.22
N ALA A 1164 12.72 -8.20 -54.72
CA ALA A 1164 13.84 -7.38 -55.16
C ALA A 1164 14.81 -7.07 -54.01
N LEU A 1165 14.30 -6.75 -52.82
CA LEU A 1165 15.12 -6.48 -51.63
C LEU A 1165 15.85 -7.73 -51.13
N TYR A 1166 15.23 -8.91 -51.17
CA TYR A 1166 15.87 -10.16 -50.76
C TYR A 1166 16.94 -10.63 -51.76
N LEU A 1167 16.70 -10.47 -53.07
CA LEU A 1167 17.73 -10.74 -54.07
C LEU A 1167 18.88 -9.73 -53.99
N PHE A 1168 18.59 -8.46 -53.71
CA PHE A 1168 19.60 -7.46 -53.45
C PHE A 1168 20.44 -7.79 -52.19
N ALA A 1169 19.78 -8.28 -51.13
CA ALA A 1169 20.44 -8.76 -49.93
C ALA A 1169 21.39 -9.93 -50.23
N LEU A 1170 20.89 -10.93 -50.95
CA LEU A 1170 21.69 -12.08 -51.38
C LEU A 1170 22.85 -11.64 -52.29
N HIS A 1171 22.62 -10.71 -53.22
CA HIS A 1171 23.65 -10.16 -54.09
C HIS A 1171 24.80 -9.53 -53.29
N ARG A 1172 24.49 -8.62 -52.34
CA ARG A 1172 25.51 -7.98 -51.50
C ARG A 1172 26.27 -9.01 -50.65
N LEU A 1173 25.56 -9.98 -50.09
CA LEU A 1173 26.18 -11.05 -49.30
C LEU A 1173 27.15 -11.88 -50.15
N LEU A 1174 26.71 -12.39 -51.30
CA LEU A 1174 27.53 -13.23 -52.18
C LEU A 1174 28.72 -12.45 -52.73
N ARG A 1175 28.53 -11.18 -53.12
CA ARG A 1175 29.63 -10.29 -53.55
C ARG A 1175 30.69 -10.11 -52.47
N SER A 1176 30.30 -10.09 -51.20
CA SER A 1176 31.24 -9.99 -50.07
C SER A 1176 31.96 -11.30 -49.73
N ARG A 1177 31.36 -12.45 -50.08
CA ARG A 1177 31.84 -13.79 -49.67
C ARG A 1177 32.56 -14.56 -50.77
N LEU A 1178 32.16 -14.37 -52.03
CA LEU A 1178 32.70 -15.10 -53.18
C LEU A 1178 33.69 -14.20 -53.95
N PRO A 1179 34.98 -14.60 -54.06
CA PRO A 1179 36.02 -13.78 -54.72
C PRO A 1179 35.74 -13.47 -56.20
N ASP A 1180 35.18 -14.43 -56.95
CA ASP A 1180 34.86 -14.30 -58.37
C ASP A 1180 33.35 -14.16 -58.62
N TYR A 1181 32.64 -13.45 -57.74
CA TYR A 1181 31.19 -13.29 -57.83
C TYR A 1181 30.76 -12.57 -59.12
N ASP A 1182 29.71 -13.11 -59.74
CA ASP A 1182 28.99 -12.55 -60.88
C ASP A 1182 27.50 -12.87 -60.76
N TYR A 1183 26.64 -11.86 -60.96
CA TYR A 1183 25.19 -12.01 -60.77
C TYR A 1183 24.57 -13.03 -61.74
N ASP A 1184 25.02 -13.03 -63.00
CA ASP A 1184 24.45 -13.87 -64.05
C ASP A 1184 24.88 -15.33 -63.96
N ARG A 1185 26.06 -15.57 -63.38
CA ARG A 1185 26.55 -16.90 -63.06
C ARG A 1185 25.96 -17.47 -61.77
N HIS A 1186 25.90 -16.69 -60.69
CA HIS A 1186 25.63 -17.24 -59.35
C HIS A 1186 24.25 -16.96 -58.78
N VAL A 1187 23.50 -15.95 -59.25
CA VAL A 1187 22.14 -15.70 -58.72
C VAL A 1187 21.12 -16.39 -59.60
N GLY A 1188 20.38 -17.32 -58.99
CA GLY A 1188 19.37 -18.15 -59.64
C GLY A 1188 17.98 -17.53 -59.70
N GLY A 1189 17.69 -16.52 -58.86
CA GLY A 1189 16.40 -15.85 -58.74
C GLY A 1189 15.68 -16.16 -57.43
N ALA A 1190 14.42 -15.78 -57.34
CA ALA A 1190 13.59 -15.96 -56.17
C ALA A 1190 12.37 -16.84 -56.45
N LEU A 1191 11.98 -17.63 -55.45
CA LEU A 1191 10.81 -18.49 -55.45
C LEU A 1191 9.87 -18.07 -54.31
N TYR A 1192 8.61 -17.89 -54.61
CA TYR A 1192 7.55 -17.64 -53.65
C TYR A 1192 6.62 -18.85 -53.66
N LEU A 1193 6.64 -19.60 -52.57
CA LEU A 1193 5.90 -20.85 -52.43
C LEU A 1193 4.61 -20.60 -51.64
N PHE A 1194 3.49 -20.52 -52.36
CA PHE A 1194 2.16 -20.44 -51.77
C PHE A 1194 1.76 -21.80 -51.20
N LEU A 1195 1.92 -21.97 -49.89
CA LEU A 1195 1.83 -23.25 -49.18
C LEU A 1195 0.51 -23.99 -49.37
N ARG A 1196 -0.58 -23.23 -49.58
CA ARG A 1196 -1.92 -23.79 -49.83
C ARG A 1196 -2.12 -24.31 -51.26
N GLY A 1197 -1.31 -23.83 -52.21
CA GLY A 1197 -1.37 -24.18 -53.64
C GLY A 1197 -0.56 -25.41 -54.04
N SER A 1198 -0.08 -26.23 -53.09
CA SER A 1198 0.79 -27.39 -53.35
C SER A 1198 0.20 -28.40 -54.35
N GLN A 1199 -1.13 -28.48 -54.47
CA GLN A 1199 -1.82 -29.36 -55.42
C GLN A 1199 -2.17 -28.69 -56.77
N ALA A 1200 -1.83 -27.41 -56.97
CA ALA A 1200 -2.09 -26.71 -58.23
C ALA A 1200 -1.15 -27.19 -59.36
N PRO A 1201 -1.52 -27.03 -60.65
CA PRO A 1201 -0.70 -27.47 -61.79
C PRO A 1201 0.73 -26.89 -61.83
N GLY A 1202 0.96 -25.74 -61.18
CA GLY A 1202 2.28 -25.11 -61.00
C GLY A 1202 2.90 -25.33 -59.61
N GLY A 1203 2.30 -26.19 -58.79
CA GLY A 1203 2.78 -26.51 -57.45
C GLY A 1203 2.71 -25.36 -56.44
N GLY A 1204 1.93 -24.30 -56.71
CA GLY A 1204 1.87 -23.11 -55.86
C GLY A 1204 3.16 -22.28 -55.89
N VAL A 1205 4.02 -22.46 -56.89
CA VAL A 1205 5.29 -21.73 -57.01
C VAL A 1205 5.14 -20.56 -57.97
N TYR A 1206 5.42 -19.36 -57.48
CA TYR A 1206 5.76 -18.21 -58.30
C TYR A 1206 7.28 -18.06 -58.34
N ALA A 1207 7.88 -17.88 -59.52
CA ALA A 1207 9.32 -17.78 -59.67
C ALA A 1207 9.71 -16.66 -60.63
N GLU A 1208 10.64 -15.81 -60.23
CA GLU A 1208 11.13 -14.70 -61.04
C GLU A 1208 12.62 -14.46 -60.80
N ARG A 1209 13.33 -14.02 -61.84
CA ARG A 1209 14.72 -13.58 -61.76
C ARG A 1209 14.84 -12.23 -62.47
N PRO A 1210 14.80 -11.12 -61.72
CA PRO A 1210 15.07 -9.79 -62.28
C PRO A 1210 16.46 -9.71 -62.91
N ASP A 1211 16.58 -8.87 -63.92
CA ASP A 1211 17.85 -8.59 -64.59
C ASP A 1211 18.84 -7.91 -63.62
N ARG A 1212 20.13 -8.11 -63.85
CA ARG A 1212 21.24 -7.49 -63.11
C ARG A 1212 21.10 -5.97 -63.05
N THR A 1213 20.56 -5.38 -64.10
CA THR A 1213 20.33 -3.93 -64.21
C THR A 1213 19.51 -3.35 -63.05
N LEU A 1214 18.51 -4.08 -62.53
CA LEU A 1214 17.76 -3.68 -61.34
C LEU A 1214 18.64 -3.67 -60.09
N ILE A 1215 19.39 -4.75 -59.87
CA ILE A 1215 20.22 -4.94 -58.67
C ILE A 1215 21.32 -3.87 -58.58
N ASP A 1216 21.97 -3.56 -59.72
CA ASP A 1216 22.98 -2.50 -59.80
C ASP A 1216 22.36 -1.10 -59.62
N ALA A 1217 21.08 -0.90 -59.99
CA ALA A 1217 20.35 0.35 -59.74
C ALA A 1217 20.00 0.51 -58.25
N LEU A 1218 19.58 -0.57 -57.59
CA LEU A 1218 19.34 -0.59 -56.14
C LEU A 1218 20.64 -0.36 -55.36
N ASP A 1219 21.77 -0.94 -55.78
CA ASP A 1219 23.07 -0.73 -55.09
C ASP A 1219 23.47 0.75 -55.07
N ARG A 1220 23.27 1.45 -56.19
CA ARG A 1220 23.50 2.90 -56.29
C ARG A 1220 22.55 3.70 -55.42
N LEU A 1221 21.25 3.38 -55.48
CA LEU A 1221 20.23 4.07 -54.70
C LEU A 1221 20.49 3.96 -53.19
N PHE A 1222 20.90 2.78 -52.71
CA PHE A 1222 21.16 2.54 -51.28
C PHE A 1222 22.52 3.07 -50.80
N SER A 1223 23.49 3.21 -51.70
CA SER A 1223 24.82 3.75 -51.34
C SER A 1223 24.80 5.27 -51.15
N GLY A 1224 23.83 5.97 -51.73
CA GLY A 1224 23.73 7.44 -51.67
C GLY A 1224 24.62 8.16 -52.69
N ASP A 1225 25.21 7.43 -53.63
CA ASP A 1225 25.99 8.00 -54.73
C ASP A 1225 25.05 8.79 -55.64
N THR A 1226 25.13 10.12 -55.52
CA THR A 1226 24.43 11.04 -56.41
C THR A 1226 25.08 10.95 -57.78
N GLU A 1227 24.31 10.59 -58.80
CA GLU A 1227 24.70 10.88 -60.18
C GLU A 1227 24.94 12.39 -60.28
N VAL A 1228 26.21 12.77 -60.45
CA VAL A 1228 26.55 14.06 -61.02
C VAL A 1228 26.02 14.02 -62.45
N THR A 1229 24.81 14.52 -62.66
CA THR A 1229 24.27 14.80 -63.99
C THR A 1229 25.21 15.78 -64.69
N ALA A 1230 25.70 15.39 -65.87
CA ALA A 1230 26.20 16.33 -66.88
C ALA A 1230 25.02 16.79 -67.75
#